data_AF-A0A9P1D7F7-F1
#
_entry.id   AF-A0A9P1D7F7-F1
#
_cell.length_a   1.000
_cell.length_b   1.000
_cell.length_c   1.000
_cell.angle_alpha   90.00
_cell.angle_beta   90.00
_cell.angle_gamma   90.00
#
_symmetry.space_group_name_H-M   'P 1'
#
loop_
_entity.id
_entity.type
_entity.pdbx_description
1 polymer ?
#
loop_
_entity_poly.entity_id
_entity_poly.type
_entity_poly.pdbx_seq_one_letter_code
_entity_poly.pdbx_strand_id
1 'polypeptide(L)'
;MAEGERDSFDKPCTKVAQNEAKIRSAKRHFKKKDMEEVKEVLLDKLPNAWLPTLAGHVLSQSMVWKDIYLQHDDLAGLPRSQDVFRKIEQDPCLSLDIPKPRATAGGVLQHSINLFEKLLEANKPMSFKFGITHDPAIKWHNSTFGYKVSRERFQHLIAIYAASNPHGPAFLEAASCVSQILTAQAVAADMGEGRSASCGVDKWASCNLRHSERDAQRTMKKQGTKLDVPITSISCDGVNLPWIAPQTWLRFVIKKGLWPVMAGCDRFDHDGARRNWSDFWTEYKKVNPGFELFSMPNVDLSRTAAWLVHGDEGRTLKKNGIMITSLQSALGRGYDEKRVAGPPGKLRVNFAGHSFTTRYIVSATPKTVYESTPEVFHSSIEHVAKSLSKCLHEGFVDVATGETFRVAVLGVKGDAPYLAKVAHFYRSYNTTAKRGEERGPPKGICPYCLAGTNGFPAEELSTLEPRWLRTIGVKLPWVRCPSLIQNLVHDRGDPAAFFKTDLWHVVHLGFGRSWVASVIQLLLSYLPCANLDEKWDYLTTHYLRWCTANKRQAHVAKITGYLMSYGDSSGAMGNWHKGALTSNFMHWLIDLLGDVRGEPGGLLVQCRSATYRMNTMFSLLYRAGAFLSEQECSFVSEQGLQFLKTYSMLAGRMFGASKQWMFPLYPKLHMFHHQMLEIRFLGNSVKTAVSPMMFACQMDEDTVGRSSRLSRRVNIRRVSLRTLDRYLVSAYAAHAKAGLLV
;
A
#
# COMPACT_ATOMS: atom_id res chain seq x y z
N MET A 1 6.64 28.62 -71.09
CA MET A 1 6.40 30.08 -71.12
C MET A 1 6.00 30.44 -69.71
N ALA A 2 6.96 30.77 -68.83
CA ALA A 2 7.42 32.15 -68.52
C ALA A 2 6.25 32.95 -67.92
N GLU A 3 6.30 33.65 -66.78
CA GLU A 3 7.28 34.07 -65.77
C GLU A 3 6.42 34.70 -64.65
N GLY A 4 6.87 34.75 -63.39
CA GLY A 4 6.24 35.62 -62.38
C GLY A 4 6.25 35.09 -60.94
N GLU A 5 7.18 35.63 -60.15
CA GLU A 5 7.18 35.77 -58.68
C GLU A 5 7.42 34.54 -57.78
N ARG A 6 8.63 34.54 -57.18
CA ARG A 6 9.02 33.81 -55.98
C ARG A 6 9.16 34.81 -54.83
N ASP A 7 8.68 34.42 -53.65
CA ASP A 7 9.14 34.79 -52.30
C ASP A 7 8.41 33.82 -51.34
N SER A 8 8.89 33.31 -50.20
CA SER A 8 10.10 33.35 -49.37
C SER A 8 9.89 32.20 -48.34
N PHE A 9 10.85 31.37 -47.95
CA PHE A 9 11.77 31.55 -46.82
C PHE A 9 12.64 30.29 -46.66
N ASP A 10 13.97 30.41 -46.82
CA ASP A 10 14.94 29.41 -46.39
C ASP A 10 16.27 30.10 -45.99
N LYS A 11 16.54 30.19 -44.66
CA LYS A 11 17.82 30.44 -43.92
C LYS A 11 18.64 31.74 -44.23
N PRO A 12 19.74 32.09 -43.50
CA PRO A 12 20.20 31.82 -42.11
C PRO A 12 20.63 33.12 -41.35
N CYS A 13 20.90 33.05 -40.03
CA CYS A 13 21.63 34.14 -39.33
C CYS A 13 22.97 33.64 -38.74
N THR A 14 24.04 34.15 -39.33
CA THR A 14 25.46 33.77 -39.25
C THR A 14 26.28 34.61 -38.25
N LYS A 15 25.70 35.11 -37.16
CA LYS A 15 26.41 36.00 -36.21
C LYS A 15 26.93 35.36 -34.91
N VAL A 16 26.50 34.15 -34.55
CA VAL A 16 26.94 33.51 -33.28
C VAL A 16 28.26 32.74 -33.46
N ALA A 17 28.44 32.07 -34.61
CA ALA A 17 29.63 31.26 -34.87
C ALA A 17 30.93 32.08 -35.04
N GLN A 18 30.85 33.35 -35.47
CA GLN A 18 32.02 34.23 -35.61
C GLN A 18 32.50 34.82 -34.28
N ASN A 19 31.65 34.92 -33.26
CA ASN A 19 32.04 35.42 -31.93
C ASN A 19 32.68 34.33 -31.05
N GLU A 20 32.29 33.07 -31.22
CA GLU A 20 32.89 31.95 -30.47
C GLU A 20 34.34 31.63 -30.90
N ALA A 21 34.70 31.88 -32.16
CA ALA A 21 36.06 31.69 -32.66
C ALA A 21 37.05 32.75 -32.14
N LYS A 22 36.61 34.02 -31.98
CA LYS A 22 37.47 35.10 -31.45
C LYS A 22 37.79 34.94 -29.97
N ILE A 23 36.85 34.45 -29.16
CA ILE A 23 37.07 34.22 -27.72
C ILE A 23 37.97 33.00 -27.47
N ARG A 24 37.92 31.98 -28.35
CA ARG A 24 38.79 30.80 -28.26
C ARG A 24 40.25 31.08 -28.63
N SER A 25 40.52 32.06 -29.49
CA SER A 25 41.90 32.47 -29.85
C SER A 25 42.60 33.24 -28.73
N ALA A 26 41.88 34.05 -27.95
CA ALA A 26 42.46 34.91 -26.90
C ALA A 26 42.94 34.13 -25.64
N LYS A 27 42.57 32.86 -25.47
CA LYS A 27 42.96 32.07 -24.29
C LYS A 27 44.31 31.36 -24.38
N ARG A 28 45.00 31.42 -25.52
CA ARG A 28 46.20 30.58 -25.74
C ARG A 28 47.56 31.22 -25.48
N HIS A 29 47.67 32.50 -25.17
CA HIS A 29 48.95 33.13 -24.81
C HIS A 29 48.75 34.28 -23.82
N PHE A 30 48.70 34.03 -22.50
CA PHE A 30 49.02 35.06 -21.49
C PHE A 30 49.51 34.40 -20.19
N LYS A 31 50.80 34.61 -19.87
CA LYS A 31 51.39 34.31 -18.56
C LYS A 31 51.18 35.53 -17.66
N LYS A 32 50.66 35.29 -16.46
CA LYS A 32 50.61 36.02 -15.17
C LYS A 32 51.12 37.48 -14.98
N LYS A 33 51.50 38.30 -15.97
CA LYS A 33 52.08 39.65 -15.73
C LYS A 33 51.36 40.87 -16.34
N ASP A 34 50.31 40.70 -17.14
CA ASP A 34 49.70 41.85 -17.87
C ASP A 34 48.28 42.24 -17.40
N MET A 35 48.02 42.20 -16.08
CA MET A 35 46.70 42.60 -15.52
C MET A 35 46.60 44.11 -15.18
N GLU A 36 47.72 44.85 -15.20
CA GLU A 36 47.70 46.30 -14.93
C GLU A 36 47.56 47.15 -16.20
N GLU A 37 48.03 46.70 -17.37
CA GLU A 37 47.79 47.42 -18.65
C GLU A 37 46.31 47.36 -19.08
N VAL A 38 45.56 46.33 -18.68
CA VAL A 38 44.12 46.23 -18.96
C VAL A 38 43.31 47.25 -18.15
N LYS A 39 43.81 47.70 -17.00
CA LYS A 39 43.15 48.70 -16.15
C LYS A 39 43.24 50.11 -16.73
N GLU A 40 44.37 50.49 -17.31
CA GLU A 40 44.52 51.83 -17.92
C GLU A 40 43.66 52.00 -19.16
N VAL A 41 43.51 50.96 -19.99
CA VAL A 41 42.70 51.04 -21.22
C VAL A 41 41.19 51.10 -20.94
N LEU A 42 40.74 50.60 -19.78
CA LEU A 42 39.32 50.61 -19.38
C LEU A 42 38.89 51.93 -18.72
N LEU A 43 39.83 52.72 -18.19
CA LEU A 43 39.54 54.00 -17.52
C LEU A 43 39.31 55.17 -18.51
N ASP A 44 39.69 55.03 -19.79
CA ASP A 44 39.65 56.12 -20.77
C ASP A 44 38.42 56.10 -21.71
N LYS A 45 37.48 55.17 -21.53
CA LYS A 45 36.35 54.96 -22.48
C LYS A 45 34.93 55.03 -21.90
N LEU A 46 34.72 55.54 -20.68
CA LEU A 46 33.36 55.75 -20.16
C LEU A 46 33.16 57.13 -19.49
N PRO A 47 32.06 57.85 -19.79
CA PRO A 47 31.81 59.21 -19.30
C PRO A 47 31.45 59.28 -17.79
N ASN A 48 31.84 60.41 -17.18
CA ASN A 48 31.89 60.80 -15.76
C ASN A 48 30.59 60.74 -14.90
N ALA A 49 29.56 59.99 -15.27
CA ALA A 49 28.28 59.96 -14.53
C ALA A 49 28.13 58.80 -13.51
N TRP A 50 29.16 57.97 -13.30
CA TRP A 50 29.08 56.79 -12.42
C TRP A 50 30.17 56.71 -11.35
N LEU A 51 30.87 57.82 -11.11
CA LEU A 51 32.03 57.90 -10.22
C LEU A 51 31.79 57.95 -8.69
N PRO A 52 30.56 57.99 -8.11
CA PRO A 52 30.41 57.86 -6.65
C PRO A 52 30.04 56.49 -6.09
N THR A 53 29.85 55.43 -6.90
CA THR A 53 29.38 54.12 -6.39
C THR A 53 30.34 52.95 -6.59
N LEU A 54 31.47 53.13 -7.27
CA LEU A 54 32.46 52.06 -7.47
C LEU A 54 33.69 52.13 -6.55
N ALA A 55 33.94 53.27 -5.90
CA ALA A 55 35.11 53.42 -5.01
C ALA A 55 34.88 52.92 -3.57
N GLY A 56 33.63 52.61 -3.19
CA GLY A 56 33.26 52.17 -1.83
C GLY A 56 32.89 50.69 -1.67
N HIS A 57 32.83 49.91 -2.75
CA HIS A 57 32.36 48.51 -2.72
C HIS A 57 33.37 47.47 -3.24
N VAL A 58 34.58 47.89 -3.65
CA VAL A 58 35.59 46.98 -4.21
C VAL A 58 36.80 46.78 -3.29
N LEU A 59 36.78 47.29 -2.05
CA LEU A 59 37.85 47.03 -1.08
C LEU A 59 37.33 46.41 0.22
N SER A 60 37.61 45.11 0.35
CA SER A 60 37.45 44.22 1.50
C SER A 60 36.07 43.61 1.78
N GLN A 61 35.74 42.56 1.03
CA GLN A 61 35.33 41.33 1.70
C GLN A 61 36.22 40.21 1.17
N SER A 62 37.28 39.89 1.91
CA SER A 62 37.88 38.58 1.79
C SER A 62 36.74 37.58 2.01
N MET A 63 36.50 36.71 1.04
CA MET A 63 35.56 35.60 1.21
C MET A 63 36.18 34.71 2.29
N VAL A 64 35.74 34.90 3.54
CA VAL A 64 36.22 34.10 4.68
C VAL A 64 35.63 32.72 4.51
N TRP A 65 36.47 31.81 4.04
CA TRP A 65 36.14 30.41 3.92
C TRP A 65 35.89 29.82 5.31
N LYS A 66 34.81 29.06 5.45
CA LYS A 66 34.47 28.44 6.73
C LYS A 66 35.37 27.26 7.02
N ASP A 67 35.79 26.54 5.97
CA ASP A 67 36.79 25.46 6.02
C ASP A 67 36.52 24.42 7.12
N ILE A 68 35.25 24.18 7.44
CA ILE A 68 34.80 23.32 8.54
C ILE A 68 35.35 21.90 8.37
N TYR A 69 35.49 21.43 7.13
CA TYR A 69 36.05 20.12 6.81
C TYR A 69 37.52 19.95 7.21
N LEU A 70 38.31 21.04 7.37
CA LEU A 70 39.70 20.96 7.81
C LEU A 70 39.82 20.48 9.27
N GLN A 71 38.74 20.57 10.05
CA GLN A 71 38.68 20.03 11.40
C GLN A 71 38.58 18.49 11.41
N HIS A 72 38.34 17.86 10.26
CA HIS A 72 38.22 16.42 10.10
C HIS A 72 39.50 15.86 9.46
N ASP A 73 40.32 15.18 10.28
CA ASP A 73 41.60 14.59 9.88
C ASP A 73 41.49 13.71 8.62
N ASP A 74 40.36 12.99 8.46
CA ASP A 74 40.13 12.09 7.32
C ASP A 74 39.70 12.83 6.03
N LEU A 75 39.18 14.05 6.14
CA LEU A 75 38.79 14.88 5.01
C LEU A 75 39.91 15.83 4.58
N ALA A 76 40.68 16.36 5.53
CA ALA A 76 41.73 17.35 5.26
C ALA A 76 42.82 16.83 4.30
N GLY A 77 43.14 15.53 4.37
CA GLY A 77 44.21 14.91 3.58
C GLY A 77 43.83 14.45 2.17
N LEU A 78 42.58 14.62 1.71
CA LEU A 78 42.15 14.08 0.41
C LEU A 78 42.46 15.04 -0.75
N PRO A 79 42.94 14.54 -1.91
CA PRO A 79 43.35 15.38 -3.05
C PRO A 79 42.27 16.33 -3.58
N ARG A 80 40.99 15.99 -3.37
CA ARG A 80 39.83 16.74 -3.91
C ARG A 80 39.04 17.51 -2.87
N SER A 81 39.39 17.44 -1.58
CA SER A 81 38.57 18.04 -0.53
C SER A 81 38.44 19.55 -0.70
N GLN A 82 39.55 20.24 -0.94
CA GLN A 82 39.52 21.69 -1.11
C GLN A 82 38.62 22.12 -2.27
N ASP A 83 38.73 21.48 -3.43
CA ASP A 83 37.88 21.75 -4.60
C ASP A 83 36.38 21.51 -4.30
N VAL A 84 36.05 20.36 -3.70
CA VAL A 84 34.65 19.98 -3.42
C VAL A 84 34.00 20.89 -2.38
N PHE A 85 34.67 21.18 -1.27
CA PHE A 85 34.10 22.02 -0.22
C PHE A 85 34.06 23.50 -0.61
N ARG A 86 35.03 23.99 -1.40
CA ARG A 86 34.98 25.34 -2.00
C ARG A 86 33.75 25.51 -2.90
N LYS A 87 33.44 24.50 -3.73
CA LYS A 87 32.23 24.53 -4.57
C LYS A 87 30.93 24.60 -3.76
N ILE A 88 30.89 23.96 -2.58
CA ILE A 88 29.73 24.03 -1.68
C ILE A 88 29.61 25.44 -1.10
N GLU A 89 30.71 26.03 -0.63
CA GLU A 89 30.71 27.37 -0.02
C GLU A 89 30.45 28.50 -1.04
N GLN A 90 30.74 28.28 -2.32
CA GLN A 90 30.48 29.24 -3.40
C GLN A 90 29.06 29.20 -3.95
N ASP A 91 28.32 28.11 -3.71
CA ASP A 91 27.01 27.89 -4.33
C ASP A 91 25.87 28.23 -3.35
N PRO A 92 25.00 29.21 -3.65
CA PRO A 92 23.93 29.62 -2.75
C PRO A 92 22.88 28.53 -2.53
N CYS A 93 22.81 27.50 -3.38
CA CYS A 93 21.88 26.37 -3.27
C CYS A 93 22.48 25.17 -2.52
N LEU A 94 23.73 25.27 -2.07
CA LEU A 94 24.43 24.21 -1.35
C LEU A 94 24.79 24.69 0.05
N SER A 95 24.85 23.76 1.00
CA SER A 95 25.37 24.06 2.34
C SER A 95 25.96 22.81 2.99
N LEU A 96 26.79 23.04 4.01
CA LEU A 96 27.48 22.01 4.77
C LEU A 96 27.05 22.10 6.24
N ASP A 97 26.55 21.00 6.80
CA ASP A 97 26.20 20.88 8.22
C ASP A 97 26.56 19.47 8.71
N ILE A 98 27.85 19.28 8.97
CA ILE A 98 28.45 17.98 9.32
C ILE A 98 28.68 17.87 10.84
N PRO A 99 28.61 16.66 11.41
CA PRO A 99 28.81 16.45 12.85
C PRO A 99 30.24 16.83 13.28
N LYS A 100 30.45 17.05 14.58
CA LYS A 100 31.78 17.38 15.13
C LYS A 100 32.86 16.35 14.75
N PRO A 101 34.14 16.76 14.65
CA PRO A 101 35.25 15.84 14.41
C PRO A 101 35.24 14.67 15.40
N ARG A 102 35.59 13.47 14.92
CA ARG A 102 35.63 12.23 15.70
C ARG A 102 34.30 11.82 16.35
N ALA A 103 33.16 12.33 15.86
CA ALA A 103 31.85 11.86 16.28
C ALA A 103 31.68 10.35 16.01
N THR A 104 31.14 9.62 17.00
CA THR A 104 30.81 8.20 16.85
C THR A 104 29.71 8.01 15.81
N ALA A 105 29.55 6.80 15.26
CA ALA A 105 28.50 6.53 14.26
C ALA A 105 27.08 6.86 14.80
N GLY A 106 26.83 6.64 16.09
CA GLY A 106 25.59 7.05 16.76
C GLY A 106 25.46 8.57 16.85
N GLY A 107 26.54 9.29 17.15
CA GLY A 107 26.57 10.75 17.14
C GLY A 107 26.31 11.36 15.74
N VAL A 108 26.86 10.74 14.69
CA VAL A 108 26.59 11.13 13.29
C VAL A 108 25.11 10.94 12.93
N LEU A 109 24.50 9.82 13.35
CA LEU A 109 23.09 9.56 13.13
C LEU A 109 22.20 10.55 13.90
N GLN A 110 22.49 10.80 15.17
CA GLN A 110 21.72 11.74 15.99
C GLN A 110 21.80 13.17 15.44
N HIS A 111 22.99 13.62 15.01
CA HIS A 111 23.17 14.90 14.32
C HIS A 111 22.27 15.01 13.09
N SER A 112 22.29 13.96 12.25
CA SER A 112 21.49 13.91 11.02
C SER A 112 19.98 13.92 11.28
N ILE A 113 19.53 13.23 12.33
CA ILE A 113 18.12 13.23 12.77
C ILE A 113 17.72 14.63 13.24
N ASN A 114 18.49 15.24 14.15
CA ASN A 114 18.19 16.56 14.70
C ASN A 114 18.14 17.64 13.62
N LEU A 115 19.09 17.60 12.68
CA LEU A 115 19.12 18.51 11.54
C LEU A 115 17.88 18.34 10.66
N PHE A 116 17.51 17.09 10.37
CA PHE A 116 16.32 16.81 9.58
C PHE A 116 15.03 17.24 10.30
N GLU A 117 14.90 17.00 11.60
CA GLU A 117 13.76 17.45 12.40
C GLU A 117 13.64 18.98 12.40
N LYS A 118 14.75 19.70 12.55
CA LYS A 118 14.80 21.17 12.45
C LYS A 118 14.34 21.67 11.08
N LEU A 119 14.83 21.07 10.00
CA LEU A 119 14.45 21.43 8.63
C LEU A 119 12.98 21.13 8.36
N LEU A 120 12.50 19.98 8.82
CA LEU A 120 11.12 19.58 8.67
C LEU A 120 10.22 20.53 9.45
N GLU A 121 10.55 20.89 10.68
CA GLU A 121 9.76 21.86 11.47
C GLU A 121 9.70 23.24 10.80
N ALA A 122 10.83 23.73 10.28
CA ALA A 122 10.88 25.03 9.63
C ALA A 122 10.17 25.08 8.25
N ASN A 123 10.07 23.96 7.53
CA ASN A 123 9.66 23.94 6.12
C ASN A 123 8.45 23.03 5.83
N LYS A 124 7.70 22.56 6.85
CA LYS A 124 6.51 21.73 6.65
C LYS A 124 5.41 22.50 5.87
N PRO A 125 4.82 21.92 4.80
CA PRO A 125 5.14 20.62 4.21
C PRO A 125 6.38 20.64 3.29
N MET A 126 7.36 19.77 3.57
CA MET A 126 8.64 19.70 2.85
C MET A 126 8.78 18.40 2.05
N SER A 127 9.27 18.49 0.82
CA SER A 127 9.73 17.33 0.03
C SER A 127 11.24 17.19 0.16
N PHE A 128 11.74 16.00 0.49
CA PHE A 128 13.17 15.76 0.71
C PHE A 128 13.63 14.47 0.05
N LYS A 129 14.94 14.39 -0.19
CA LYS A 129 15.61 13.23 -0.78
C LYS A 129 16.98 13.05 -0.13
N PHE A 130 17.25 11.86 0.37
CA PHE A 130 18.59 11.45 0.79
C PHE A 130 19.32 10.79 -0.39
N GLY A 131 20.63 10.99 -0.47
CA GLY A 131 21.46 10.35 -1.47
C GLY A 131 22.94 10.60 -1.21
N ILE A 132 23.77 9.72 -1.76
CA ILE A 132 25.22 9.81 -1.67
C ILE A 132 25.77 10.41 -2.97
N THR A 133 26.76 11.29 -2.84
CA THR A 133 27.50 11.85 -3.97
C THR A 133 28.95 12.06 -3.57
N HIS A 134 29.84 11.99 -4.56
CA HIS A 134 31.26 12.34 -4.40
C HIS A 134 31.52 13.83 -4.69
N ASP A 135 30.53 14.55 -5.24
CA ASP A 135 30.59 15.98 -5.52
C ASP A 135 29.15 16.56 -5.51
N PRO A 136 28.77 17.33 -4.47
CA PRO A 136 27.44 17.93 -4.37
C PRO A 136 27.10 18.93 -5.48
N ALA A 137 28.08 19.69 -5.96
CA ALA A 137 27.87 20.69 -7.00
C ALA A 137 27.56 20.03 -8.36
N ILE A 138 28.30 18.97 -8.71
CA ILE A 138 27.97 18.15 -9.88
C ILE A 138 26.58 17.54 -9.69
N LYS A 139 26.27 17.02 -8.50
CA LYS A 139 24.96 16.41 -8.24
C LYS A 139 23.80 17.39 -8.37
N TRP A 140 24.02 18.66 -8.06
CA TRP A 140 23.00 19.70 -8.15
C TRP A 140 22.81 20.20 -9.58
N HIS A 141 23.89 20.56 -10.27
CA HIS A 141 23.84 21.27 -11.56
C HIS A 141 23.92 20.40 -12.81
N ASN A 142 24.15 19.08 -12.69
CA ASN A 142 24.27 18.22 -13.88
C ASN A 142 23.02 18.31 -14.78
N SER A 143 23.20 18.57 -16.07
CA SER A 143 22.09 18.76 -17.01
C SER A 143 21.23 17.52 -17.25
N THR A 144 21.77 16.33 -17.01
CA THR A 144 21.08 15.05 -17.25
C THR A 144 20.40 14.50 -16.00
N PHE A 145 21.03 14.64 -14.82
CA PHE A 145 20.54 14.04 -13.56
C PHE A 145 20.54 14.98 -12.35
N GLY A 146 20.83 16.26 -12.57
CA GLY A 146 20.98 17.27 -11.52
C GLY A 146 19.66 17.62 -10.85
N TYR A 147 19.70 17.89 -9.56
CA TYR A 147 18.51 18.23 -8.78
C TYR A 147 17.91 19.59 -9.16
N LYS A 148 18.72 20.54 -9.65
CA LYS A 148 18.27 21.85 -10.13
C LYS A 148 17.29 21.76 -11.30
N VAL A 149 17.50 20.80 -12.20
CA VAL A 149 16.66 20.57 -13.40
C VAL A 149 15.70 19.38 -13.22
N SER A 150 15.63 18.81 -12.02
CA SER A 150 14.74 17.69 -11.71
C SER A 150 13.28 18.13 -11.77
N ARG A 151 12.39 17.21 -12.14
CA ARG A 151 10.94 17.46 -12.24
C ARG A 151 10.34 17.98 -10.91
N GLU A 152 10.92 17.54 -9.79
CA GLU A 152 10.51 17.89 -8.44
C GLU A 152 10.95 19.31 -8.00
N ARG A 153 11.77 20.01 -8.81
CA ARG A 153 12.25 21.39 -8.57
C ARG A 153 12.81 21.60 -7.15
N PHE A 154 13.81 20.79 -6.79
CA PHE A 154 14.48 20.93 -5.49
C PHE A 154 15.07 22.33 -5.32
N GLN A 155 14.95 22.89 -4.11
CA GLN A 155 15.39 24.25 -3.80
C GLN A 155 16.80 24.33 -3.21
N HIS A 156 17.20 23.31 -2.44
CA HIS A 156 18.48 23.30 -1.72
C HIS A 156 19.05 21.88 -1.57
N LEU A 157 20.38 21.76 -1.45
CA LEU A 157 21.08 20.52 -1.09
C LEU A 157 22.01 20.76 0.11
N ILE A 158 21.87 19.91 1.13
CA ILE A 158 22.67 19.99 2.35
C ILE A 158 23.55 18.74 2.46
N ALA A 159 24.86 18.93 2.57
CA ALA A 159 25.79 17.87 2.91
C ALA A 159 25.80 17.70 4.44
N ILE A 160 25.15 16.63 4.92
CA ILE A 160 24.93 16.36 6.35
C ILE A 160 26.00 15.45 6.99
N TYR A 161 26.81 14.81 6.14
CA TYR A 161 27.95 13.98 6.53
C TYR A 161 28.90 13.81 5.35
N ALA A 162 30.21 13.81 5.62
CA ALA A 162 31.26 13.55 4.65
C ALA A 162 32.30 12.62 5.28
N ALA A 163 32.87 11.74 4.48
CA ALA A 163 33.96 10.85 4.91
C ALA A 163 34.90 10.57 3.75
N SER A 164 36.14 10.20 4.07
CA SER A 164 37.13 9.68 3.10
C SER A 164 36.75 8.37 2.42
N ASN A 165 35.77 7.65 2.97
CA ASN A 165 35.35 6.35 2.48
C ASN A 165 33.85 6.33 2.11
N PRO A 166 33.43 5.49 1.14
CA PRO A 166 32.03 5.42 0.71
C PRO A 166 31.11 4.71 1.72
N HIS A 167 31.66 4.06 2.75
CA HIS A 167 30.88 3.27 3.72
C HIS A 167 30.22 4.15 4.77
N GLY A 168 30.92 5.15 5.29
CA GLY A 168 30.40 6.13 6.25
C GLY A 168 29.06 6.75 5.80
N PRO A 169 29.02 7.42 4.63
CA PRO A 169 27.80 8.05 4.11
C PRO A 169 26.71 7.03 3.75
N ALA A 170 27.07 5.79 3.43
CA ALA A 170 26.11 4.73 3.17
C ALA A 170 25.33 4.26 4.41
N PHE A 171 25.84 4.49 5.63
CA PHE A 171 25.11 4.20 6.87
C PHE A 171 23.90 5.09 7.09
N LEU A 172 23.91 6.31 6.53
CA LEU A 172 22.78 7.25 6.61
C LEU A 172 21.66 6.88 5.63
N GLU A 173 21.97 6.16 4.55
CA GLU A 173 21.01 5.82 3.49
C GLU A 173 20.33 4.44 3.67
N ALA A 174 20.92 3.48 4.41
CA ALA A 174 20.35 2.13 4.50
C ALA A 174 20.59 1.37 5.82
N ALA A 175 19.50 0.90 6.42
CA ALA A 175 19.49 -0.24 7.36
C ALA A 175 19.74 -1.57 6.62
N SER A 176 20.94 -1.73 6.06
CA SER A 176 21.45 -3.01 5.56
C SER A 176 22.03 -3.83 6.72
N CYS A 177 22.13 -5.16 6.59
CA CYS A 177 22.82 -5.97 7.61
C CYS A 177 24.27 -5.51 7.80
N VAL A 178 24.94 -5.04 6.75
CA VAL A 178 26.27 -4.41 6.81
C VAL A 178 26.24 -3.20 7.73
N SER A 179 25.28 -2.28 7.56
CA SER A 179 25.10 -1.12 8.42
C SER A 179 24.88 -1.51 9.88
N GLN A 180 24.00 -2.48 10.15
CA GLN A 180 23.73 -2.92 11.53
C GLN A 180 24.97 -3.51 12.21
N ILE A 181 25.78 -4.29 11.47
CA ILE A 181 27.03 -4.86 11.98
C ILE A 181 28.04 -3.75 12.29
N LEU A 182 28.21 -2.78 11.39
CA LEU A 182 29.14 -1.66 11.59
C LEU A 182 28.70 -0.73 12.72
N THR A 183 27.39 -0.51 12.89
CA THR A 183 26.85 0.15 14.08
C THR A 183 27.17 -0.62 15.34
N ALA A 184 26.98 -1.96 15.35
CA ALA A 184 27.33 -2.78 16.50
C ALA A 184 28.84 -2.76 16.80
N GLN A 185 29.71 -2.72 15.78
CA GLN A 185 31.16 -2.57 15.95
C GLN A 185 31.52 -1.26 16.64
N ALA A 186 30.92 -0.14 16.19
CA ALA A 186 31.13 1.16 16.81
C ALA A 186 30.60 1.19 18.26
N VAL A 187 29.39 0.67 18.51
CA VAL A 187 28.79 0.63 19.84
C VAL A 187 29.59 -0.28 20.79
N ALA A 188 30.10 -1.41 20.31
CA ALA A 188 30.94 -2.30 21.11
C ALA A 188 32.26 -1.62 21.51
N ALA A 189 32.87 -0.86 20.59
CA ALA A 189 34.06 -0.07 20.89
C ALA A 189 33.78 1.02 21.95
N ASP A 190 32.63 1.70 21.86
CA ASP A 190 32.23 2.75 22.81
C ASP A 190 31.87 2.20 24.20
N MET A 191 31.26 1.01 24.28
CA MET A 191 30.75 0.42 25.53
C MET A 191 31.81 -0.37 26.32
N GLY A 192 32.92 -0.75 25.68
CA GLY A 192 33.91 -1.67 26.24
C GLY A 192 33.47 -3.15 26.23
N GLU A 193 34.42 -4.07 26.32
CA GLU A 193 34.21 -5.51 26.12
C GLU A 193 33.21 -6.12 27.11
N GLY A 194 33.33 -5.80 28.41
CA GLY A 194 32.45 -6.37 29.44
C GLY A 194 30.98 -6.02 29.25
N ARG A 195 30.69 -4.74 28.95
CA ARG A 195 29.31 -4.27 28.78
C ARG A 195 28.73 -4.73 27.44
N SER A 196 29.51 -4.69 26.36
CA SER A 196 29.07 -5.15 25.04
C SER A 196 28.77 -6.65 24.98
N ALA A 197 29.51 -7.48 25.71
CA ALA A 197 29.23 -8.91 25.89
C ALA A 197 27.94 -9.16 26.67
N SER A 198 27.72 -8.40 27.75
CA SER A 198 26.52 -8.55 28.61
C SER A 198 25.21 -8.24 27.88
N CYS A 199 25.20 -7.27 26.97
CA CYS A 199 24.03 -6.89 26.18
C CYS A 199 23.97 -7.58 24.80
N GLY A 200 24.97 -8.40 24.46
CA GLY A 200 25.02 -9.16 23.21
C GLY A 200 25.35 -8.34 21.95
N VAL A 201 25.81 -7.10 22.09
CA VAL A 201 26.23 -6.24 20.97
C VAL A 201 27.53 -6.77 20.34
N ASP A 202 28.40 -7.37 21.14
CA ASP A 202 29.61 -8.08 20.71
C ASP A 202 29.34 -9.10 19.59
N LYS A 203 28.25 -9.88 19.70
CA LYS A 203 27.86 -10.90 18.72
C LYS A 203 27.46 -10.30 17.38
N TRP A 204 26.92 -9.08 17.38
CA TRP A 204 26.65 -8.34 16.16
C TRP A 204 27.93 -7.73 15.60
N ALA A 205 28.78 -7.17 16.46
CA ALA A 205 30.06 -6.58 16.08
C ALA A 205 31.01 -7.61 15.42
N SER A 206 30.96 -8.86 15.89
CA SER A 206 31.78 -9.96 15.38
C SER A 206 31.30 -10.56 14.05
N CYS A 207 30.19 -10.06 13.48
CA CYS A 207 29.66 -10.59 12.22
C CYS A 207 30.54 -10.19 11.03
N ASN A 208 30.70 -11.09 10.05
CA ASN A 208 31.51 -10.81 8.88
C ASN A 208 30.78 -9.89 7.88
N LEU A 209 31.38 -8.77 7.50
CA LEU A 209 30.80 -7.81 6.55
C LEU A 209 30.55 -8.41 5.15
N ARG A 210 31.42 -9.31 4.68
CA ARG A 210 31.27 -10.00 3.38
C ARG A 210 30.09 -10.97 3.38
N HIS A 211 29.70 -11.48 4.54
CA HIS A 211 28.58 -12.40 4.71
C HIS A 211 27.51 -11.85 5.66
N SER A 212 27.35 -10.53 5.68
CA SER A 212 26.55 -9.77 6.63
C SER A 212 25.13 -10.29 6.83
N GLU A 213 24.39 -10.57 5.75
CA GLU A 213 23.02 -11.08 5.85
C GLU A 213 22.97 -12.49 6.46
N ARG A 214 23.94 -13.36 6.16
CA ARG A 214 23.99 -14.71 6.74
C ARG A 214 24.31 -14.64 8.24
N ASP A 215 25.31 -13.83 8.59
CA ASP A 215 25.81 -13.75 9.95
C ASP A 215 24.81 -12.99 10.85
N ALA A 216 24.22 -11.90 10.37
CA ALA A 216 23.13 -11.22 11.07
C ALA A 216 21.94 -12.14 11.35
N GLN A 217 21.52 -12.98 10.37
CA GLN A 217 20.45 -13.95 10.58
C GLN A 217 20.81 -15.01 11.63
N ARG A 218 22.08 -15.45 11.67
CA ARG A 218 22.57 -16.36 12.69
C ARG A 218 22.56 -15.71 14.08
N THR A 219 23.00 -14.47 14.18
CA THR A 219 23.02 -13.71 15.44
C THR A 219 21.60 -13.46 15.95
N MET A 220 20.67 -13.01 15.10
CA MET A 220 19.26 -12.85 15.46
C MET A 220 18.63 -14.15 15.96
N LYS A 221 18.91 -15.28 15.29
CA LYS A 221 18.44 -16.59 15.73
C LYS A 221 18.98 -16.97 17.11
N LYS A 222 20.29 -16.78 17.34
CA LYS A 222 20.94 -17.08 18.63
C LYS A 222 20.41 -16.21 19.77
N GLN A 223 20.04 -14.97 19.47
CA GLN A 223 19.50 -14.01 20.45
C GLN A 223 17.99 -14.11 20.63
N GLY A 224 17.29 -14.95 19.86
CA GLY A 224 15.84 -15.08 19.94
C GLY A 224 15.06 -13.87 19.40
N THR A 225 15.67 -12.98 18.62
CA THR A 225 15.03 -11.74 18.09
C THR A 225 14.30 -11.95 16.76
N LYS A 226 13.92 -13.19 16.47
CA LYS A 226 13.19 -13.64 15.28
C LYS A 226 12.21 -14.72 15.72
N LEU A 227 11.00 -14.73 15.16
CA LEU A 227 10.05 -15.82 15.42
C LEU A 227 10.68 -17.16 15.05
N ASP A 228 10.62 -18.12 15.97
CA ASP A 228 11.12 -19.48 15.76
C ASP A 228 10.14 -20.32 14.92
N VAL A 229 9.99 -19.90 13.66
CA VAL A 229 9.11 -20.48 12.67
C VAL A 229 9.97 -20.87 11.47
N PRO A 230 10.24 -22.17 11.24
CA PRO A 230 11.10 -22.61 10.16
C PRO A 230 10.53 -22.26 8.78
N ILE A 231 11.38 -21.66 7.95
CA ILE A 231 11.17 -21.53 6.51
C ILE A 231 11.74 -22.80 5.86
N THR A 232 10.91 -23.51 5.11
CA THR A 232 11.30 -24.70 4.36
C THR A 232 11.20 -24.44 2.86
N SER A 233 11.51 -25.43 2.02
CA SER A 233 11.39 -25.33 0.57
C SER A 233 10.40 -26.36 0.05
N ILE A 234 9.57 -25.97 -0.91
CA ILE A 234 8.70 -26.86 -1.70
C ILE A 234 9.13 -26.84 -3.15
N SER A 235 9.12 -28.00 -3.81
CA SER A 235 9.33 -28.09 -5.26
C SER A 235 8.00 -27.87 -5.96
N CYS A 236 7.96 -26.86 -6.83
CA CYS A 236 6.79 -26.44 -7.60
C CYS A 236 7.21 -26.35 -9.07
N ASP A 237 6.83 -27.34 -9.88
CA ASP A 237 7.14 -27.40 -11.30
C ASP A 237 8.64 -27.19 -11.61
N GLY A 238 9.50 -27.94 -10.90
CA GLY A 238 10.96 -27.83 -11.01
C GLY A 238 11.60 -26.63 -10.31
N VAL A 239 10.79 -25.70 -9.77
CA VAL A 239 11.27 -24.52 -9.04
C VAL A 239 11.14 -24.74 -7.53
N ASN A 240 12.25 -24.58 -6.80
CA ASN A 240 12.25 -24.61 -5.34
C ASN A 240 11.82 -23.26 -4.76
N LEU A 241 10.66 -23.23 -4.09
CA LEU A 241 10.11 -22.04 -3.46
C LEU A 241 10.25 -22.11 -1.94
N PRO A 242 10.79 -21.05 -1.30
CA PRO A 242 10.77 -20.94 0.14
C PRO A 242 9.36 -20.61 0.64
N TRP A 243 8.93 -21.28 1.69
CA TRP A 243 7.62 -21.09 2.29
C TRP A 243 7.61 -21.45 3.78
N ILE A 244 6.55 -21.06 4.46
CA ILE A 244 6.27 -21.45 5.84
C ILE A 244 4.99 -22.28 5.83
N ALA A 245 5.11 -23.56 6.18
CA ALA A 245 3.96 -24.47 6.17
C ALA A 245 2.89 -24.00 7.18
N PRO A 246 1.60 -24.01 6.81
CA PRO A 246 0.48 -23.78 7.74
C PRO A 246 0.58 -24.56 9.07
N GLN A 247 1.02 -25.82 9.05
CA GLN A 247 1.20 -26.63 10.26
C GLN A 247 2.24 -26.05 11.22
N THR A 248 3.27 -25.40 10.68
CA THR A 248 4.30 -24.70 11.47
C THR A 248 3.70 -23.49 12.18
N TRP A 249 2.82 -22.74 11.51
CA TRP A 249 2.09 -21.64 12.14
C TRP A 249 1.17 -22.13 13.26
N LEU A 250 0.41 -23.20 13.02
CA LEU A 250 -0.46 -23.80 14.04
C LEU A 250 0.35 -24.22 15.28
N ARG A 251 1.46 -24.93 15.06
CA ARG A 251 2.41 -25.31 16.12
C ARG A 251 2.94 -24.10 16.88
N PHE A 252 3.33 -23.03 16.19
CA PHE A 252 3.82 -21.81 16.81
C PHE A 252 2.76 -21.16 17.69
N VAL A 253 1.53 -21.02 17.19
CA VAL A 253 0.40 -20.44 17.93
C VAL A 253 0.16 -21.20 19.24
N ILE A 254 0.13 -22.53 19.18
CA ILE A 254 -0.14 -23.38 20.36
C ILE A 254 1.03 -23.32 21.34
N LYS A 255 2.27 -23.54 20.87
CA LYS A 255 3.47 -23.53 21.73
C LYS A 255 3.74 -22.20 22.41
N LYS A 256 3.23 -21.09 21.88
CA LYS A 256 3.38 -19.74 22.48
C LYS A 256 2.19 -19.30 23.33
N GLY A 257 1.17 -20.16 23.50
CA GLY A 257 -0.04 -19.84 24.25
C GLY A 257 -0.92 -18.80 23.56
N LEU A 258 -0.85 -18.71 22.23
CA LEU A 258 -1.57 -17.73 21.42
C LEU A 258 -2.91 -18.24 20.90
N TRP A 259 -3.27 -19.49 21.21
CA TRP A 259 -4.55 -20.07 20.77
C TRP A 259 -5.76 -19.20 21.15
N PRO A 260 -5.88 -18.67 22.38
CA PRO A 260 -6.99 -17.78 22.73
C PRO A 260 -7.09 -16.50 21.89
N VAL A 261 -5.96 -15.96 21.45
CA VAL A 261 -5.91 -14.74 20.63
C VAL A 261 -6.60 -14.97 19.29
N MET A 262 -6.57 -16.20 18.76
CA MET A 262 -7.27 -16.57 17.53
C MET A 262 -8.78 -16.49 17.67
N ALA A 263 -9.31 -16.68 18.88
CA ALA A 263 -10.73 -16.56 19.20
C ALA A 263 -11.15 -15.13 19.61
N GLY A 264 -10.22 -14.17 19.57
CA GLY A 264 -10.46 -12.80 20.05
C GLY A 264 -10.32 -12.61 21.57
N CYS A 265 -9.80 -13.62 22.28
CA CYS A 265 -9.61 -13.56 23.73
C CYS A 265 -8.25 -12.98 24.12
N ASP A 266 -8.09 -12.77 25.43
CA ASP A 266 -6.78 -12.49 26.02
C ASP A 266 -5.88 -13.70 26.05
N ARG A 267 -4.58 -13.43 26.05
CA ARG A 267 -3.56 -14.49 26.07
C ARG A 267 -3.81 -15.34 27.33
N PHE A 268 -3.81 -16.66 27.16
CA PHE A 268 -4.10 -17.67 28.19
C PHE A 268 -5.59 -17.85 28.60
N ASP A 269 -6.54 -17.11 28.04
CA ASP A 269 -7.98 -17.37 28.26
C ASP A 269 -8.49 -18.54 27.39
N HIS A 270 -8.08 -19.77 27.75
CA HIS A 270 -8.43 -20.97 27.01
C HIS A 270 -9.92 -21.33 27.10
N ASP A 271 -10.58 -21.04 28.23
CA ASP A 271 -12.00 -21.30 28.41
C ASP A 271 -12.87 -20.32 27.62
N GLY A 272 -12.49 -19.04 27.56
CA GLY A 272 -13.10 -18.08 26.65
C GLY A 272 -12.92 -18.48 25.19
N ALA A 273 -11.74 -18.99 24.83
CA ALA A 273 -11.49 -19.48 23.47
C ALA A 273 -12.40 -20.65 23.08
N ARG A 274 -12.58 -21.64 23.98
CA ARG A 274 -13.47 -22.78 23.77
C ARG A 274 -14.91 -22.34 23.57
N ARG A 275 -15.41 -21.44 24.42
CA ARG A 275 -16.76 -20.87 24.30
C ARG A 275 -16.92 -20.14 22.96
N ASN A 276 -16.00 -19.24 22.63
CA ASN A 276 -16.08 -18.46 21.39
C ASN A 276 -16.05 -19.34 20.14
N TRP A 277 -15.25 -20.42 20.11
CA TRP A 277 -15.25 -21.35 18.98
C TRP A 277 -16.52 -22.19 18.90
N SER A 278 -17.03 -22.70 20.03
CA SER A 278 -18.32 -23.40 20.07
C SER A 278 -19.46 -22.50 19.57
N ASP A 279 -19.53 -21.26 20.04
CA ASP A 279 -20.53 -20.27 19.63
C ASP A 279 -20.37 -19.94 18.14
N PHE A 280 -19.13 -19.75 17.69
CA PHE A 280 -18.84 -19.48 16.28
C PHE A 280 -19.38 -20.59 15.36
N TRP A 281 -19.08 -21.85 15.66
CA TRP A 281 -19.52 -22.97 14.83
C TRP A 281 -21.02 -23.20 14.93
N THR A 282 -21.63 -22.92 16.09
CA THR A 282 -23.09 -22.96 16.27
C THR A 282 -23.77 -21.95 15.34
N GLU A 283 -23.30 -20.71 15.31
CA GLU A 283 -23.83 -19.67 14.41
C GLU A 283 -23.49 -19.96 12.94
N TYR A 284 -22.27 -20.42 12.65
CA TYR A 284 -21.85 -20.73 11.28
C TYR A 284 -22.68 -21.88 10.67
N LYS A 285 -23.06 -22.87 11.48
CA LYS A 285 -23.92 -23.98 11.04
C LYS A 285 -25.31 -23.53 10.62
N LYS A 286 -25.85 -22.46 11.22
CA LYS A 286 -27.15 -21.89 10.84
C LYS A 286 -27.10 -21.29 9.43
N VAL A 287 -26.04 -20.55 9.13
CA VAL A 287 -25.90 -19.84 7.84
C VAL A 287 -25.34 -20.71 6.72
N ASN A 288 -24.59 -21.76 7.05
CA ASN A 288 -24.01 -22.69 6.08
C ASN A 288 -24.09 -24.14 6.62
N PRO A 289 -25.29 -24.73 6.68
CA PRO A 289 -25.47 -26.08 7.20
C PRO A 289 -24.80 -27.16 6.34
N GLY A 290 -24.57 -26.88 5.04
CA GLY A 290 -23.94 -27.79 4.08
C GLY A 290 -22.41 -27.87 4.18
N PHE A 291 -21.78 -27.08 5.05
CA PHE A 291 -20.33 -27.08 5.21
C PHE A 291 -19.82 -28.43 5.73
N GLU A 292 -18.96 -29.09 4.97
CA GLU A 292 -18.52 -30.49 5.19
C GLU A 292 -18.00 -30.80 6.60
N LEU A 293 -17.43 -29.80 7.29
CA LEU A 293 -16.94 -29.93 8.66
C LEU A 293 -18.00 -30.52 9.62
N PHE A 294 -19.27 -30.14 9.46
CA PHE A 294 -20.34 -30.57 10.36
C PHE A 294 -20.74 -32.04 10.23
N SER A 295 -20.29 -32.69 9.16
CA SER A 295 -20.49 -34.12 8.90
C SER A 295 -19.26 -34.96 9.26
N MET A 296 -18.16 -34.33 9.68
CA MET A 296 -16.94 -35.04 10.05
C MET A 296 -17.07 -35.66 11.46
N PRO A 297 -16.81 -36.96 11.62
CA PRO A 297 -16.81 -37.59 12.94
C PRO A 297 -15.59 -37.13 13.76
N ASN A 298 -15.73 -37.12 15.09
CA ASN A 298 -14.62 -36.93 16.04
C ASN A 298 -13.87 -35.59 15.91
N VAL A 299 -14.52 -34.53 15.45
CA VAL A 299 -13.97 -33.16 15.46
C VAL A 299 -14.57 -32.36 16.61
N ASP A 300 -13.72 -31.97 17.56
CA ASP A 300 -14.11 -31.07 18.64
C ASP A 300 -14.10 -29.61 18.13
N LEU A 301 -15.31 -29.08 17.92
CA LEU A 301 -15.50 -27.71 17.42
C LEU A 301 -15.02 -26.64 18.41
N SER A 302 -15.01 -26.91 19.72
CA SER A 302 -14.51 -25.96 20.73
C SER A 302 -13.00 -25.72 20.63
N ARG A 303 -12.27 -26.63 19.98
CA ARG A 303 -10.82 -26.55 19.71
C ARG A 303 -10.48 -26.52 18.22
N THR A 304 -11.47 -26.17 17.39
CA THR A 304 -11.28 -26.00 15.95
C THR A 304 -11.38 -24.52 15.60
N ALA A 305 -10.27 -23.89 15.22
CA ALA A 305 -10.26 -22.50 14.79
C ALA A 305 -10.68 -22.38 13.33
N ALA A 306 -11.43 -21.33 13.02
CA ALA A 306 -11.78 -20.99 11.65
C ALA A 306 -10.75 -20.02 11.04
N TRP A 307 -10.07 -20.44 9.97
CA TRP A 307 -9.09 -19.63 9.25
C TRP A 307 -9.57 -19.21 7.86
N LEU A 308 -8.94 -18.16 7.33
CA LEU A 308 -9.10 -17.68 5.98
C LEU A 308 -7.74 -17.67 5.28
N VAL A 309 -7.73 -18.06 4.01
CA VAL A 309 -6.58 -17.86 3.12
C VAL A 309 -6.73 -16.51 2.45
N HIS A 310 -5.65 -15.74 2.40
CA HIS A 310 -5.58 -14.50 1.66
C HIS A 310 -4.41 -14.52 0.68
N GLY A 311 -4.60 -13.94 -0.50
CA GLY A 311 -3.48 -13.56 -1.36
C GLY A 311 -3.75 -12.29 -2.15
N ASP A 312 -2.68 -11.58 -2.44
CA ASP A 312 -2.68 -10.34 -3.22
C ASP A 312 -1.27 -10.05 -3.78
N GLU A 313 -1.20 -9.28 -4.86
CA GLU A 313 0.03 -8.90 -5.54
C GLU A 313 0.49 -7.50 -5.10
N GLY A 314 1.54 -7.48 -4.27
CA GLY A 314 2.25 -6.27 -3.89
C GLY A 314 3.28 -5.82 -4.94
N ARG A 315 4.03 -4.75 -4.62
CA ARG A 315 5.10 -4.22 -5.49
C ARG A 315 6.48 -4.34 -4.84
N THR A 316 7.40 -5.01 -5.52
CA THR A 316 8.80 -5.17 -5.11
C THR A 316 9.75 -4.23 -5.90
N LEU A 317 11.05 -4.47 -5.81
CA LEU A 317 12.10 -3.73 -6.54
C LEU A 317 11.75 -3.60 -8.03
N LYS A 318 12.10 -2.45 -8.62
CA LYS A 318 11.79 -2.10 -10.03
C LYS A 318 10.30 -2.10 -10.38
N LYS A 319 9.42 -1.95 -9.38
CA LYS A 319 7.94 -1.98 -9.54
C LYS A 319 7.41 -3.33 -10.04
N ASN A 320 8.19 -4.40 -9.95
CA ASN A 320 7.72 -5.76 -10.29
C ASN A 320 6.70 -6.26 -9.25
N GLY A 321 5.83 -7.18 -9.64
CA GLY A 321 4.86 -7.81 -8.75
C GLY A 321 5.51 -8.79 -7.76
N ILE A 322 4.94 -8.92 -6.57
CA ILE A 322 5.24 -10.00 -5.61
C ILE A 322 3.94 -10.49 -4.97
N MET A 323 3.61 -11.76 -5.19
CA MET A 323 2.47 -12.42 -4.59
C MET A 323 2.76 -12.72 -3.12
N ILE A 324 1.93 -12.20 -2.23
CA ILE A 324 1.98 -12.52 -0.80
C ILE A 324 0.79 -13.41 -0.48
N THR A 325 1.05 -14.62 0.02
CA THR A 325 0.00 -15.51 0.54
C THR A 325 0.08 -15.55 2.05
N SER A 326 -1.04 -15.37 2.73
CA SER A 326 -1.13 -15.32 4.19
C SER A 326 -2.38 -16.01 4.72
N LEU A 327 -2.32 -16.40 5.99
CA LEU A 327 -3.42 -17.01 6.74
C LEU A 327 -3.85 -16.06 7.85
N GLN A 328 -5.12 -16.15 8.26
CA GLN A 328 -5.65 -15.36 9.36
C GLN A 328 -6.79 -16.10 10.06
N SER A 329 -6.99 -15.83 11.35
CA SER A 329 -8.22 -16.22 12.03
C SER A 329 -9.41 -15.43 11.49
N ALA A 330 -10.57 -16.07 11.36
CA ALA A 330 -11.85 -15.40 11.07
C ALA A 330 -12.29 -14.49 12.23
N LEU A 331 -11.98 -14.87 13.47
CA LEU A 331 -12.23 -14.10 14.68
C LEU A 331 -11.01 -13.28 15.11
N GLY A 332 -11.24 -12.24 15.89
CA GLY A 332 -10.21 -11.46 16.55
C GLY A 332 -10.82 -10.52 17.57
N ARG A 333 -10.13 -9.42 17.89
CA ARG A 333 -10.55 -8.50 18.96
C ARG A 333 -11.53 -7.40 18.50
N GLY A 334 -12.07 -7.50 17.29
CA GLY A 334 -12.92 -6.49 16.67
C GLY A 334 -12.08 -5.40 16.01
N TYR A 335 -12.50 -4.15 16.19
CA TYR A 335 -11.80 -2.97 15.69
C TYR A 335 -11.00 -2.32 16.83
N ASP A 336 -10.04 -1.46 16.48
CA ASP A 336 -9.31 -0.66 17.48
C ASP A 336 -10.31 0.17 18.30
N GLU A 337 -10.37 -0.07 19.62
CA GLU A 337 -11.35 0.53 20.55
C GLU A 337 -11.28 2.06 20.57
N LYS A 338 -10.12 2.64 20.21
CA LYS A 338 -9.97 4.09 20.01
C LYS A 338 -10.80 4.62 18.84
N ARG A 339 -11.28 3.75 17.96
CA ARG A 339 -11.98 4.10 16.72
C ARG A 339 -13.43 3.64 16.74
N VAL A 340 -13.72 2.44 17.27
CA VAL A 340 -15.09 1.92 17.41
C VAL A 340 -15.17 0.96 18.60
N ALA A 341 -15.88 1.31 19.67
CA ALA A 341 -16.23 0.37 20.73
C ALA A 341 -17.35 -0.56 20.23
N GLY A 342 -17.10 -1.88 20.25
CA GLY A 342 -18.12 -2.89 19.95
C GLY A 342 -18.88 -3.33 21.21
N PRO A 343 -20.07 -3.94 21.07
CA PRO A 343 -20.80 -4.47 22.21
C PRO A 343 -19.94 -5.50 22.98
N PRO A 344 -20.02 -5.54 24.32
CA PRO A 344 -19.45 -6.64 25.09
C PRO A 344 -20.15 -7.96 24.75
N GLY A 345 -19.41 -9.07 24.76
CA GLY A 345 -19.97 -10.43 24.62
C GLY A 345 -20.32 -10.91 23.21
N LYS A 346 -20.21 -10.10 22.15
CA LYS A 346 -20.34 -10.58 20.76
C LYS A 346 -19.01 -11.13 20.22
N LEU A 347 -19.06 -12.22 19.45
CA LEU A 347 -17.93 -12.66 18.62
C LEU A 347 -17.50 -11.53 17.68
N ARG A 348 -16.20 -11.27 17.56
CA ARG A 348 -15.68 -10.10 16.83
C ARG A 348 -14.80 -10.47 15.65
N VAL A 349 -14.80 -9.62 14.63
CA VAL A 349 -13.94 -9.75 13.44
C VAL A 349 -12.46 -9.44 13.74
N ASN A 350 -11.56 -9.85 12.84
CA ASN A 350 -10.11 -9.74 13.05
C ASN A 350 -9.48 -8.47 12.45
N PHE A 351 -9.81 -7.29 13.02
CA PHE A 351 -9.32 -5.98 12.55
C PHE A 351 -8.36 -5.25 13.52
N ALA A 352 -8.41 -5.57 14.80
CA ALA A 352 -7.61 -4.93 15.82
C ALA A 352 -6.20 -5.54 15.91
N GLY A 353 -5.25 -4.71 16.34
CA GLY A 353 -3.84 -5.12 16.51
C GLY A 353 -2.98 -4.85 15.27
N HIS A 354 -1.70 -5.20 15.38
CA HIS A 354 -0.76 -5.02 14.29
C HIS A 354 -0.93 -6.15 13.27
N SER A 355 -0.90 -5.86 11.97
CA SER A 355 -1.19 -6.88 10.95
C SER A 355 -0.23 -8.08 10.97
N PHE A 356 1.05 -7.88 11.32
CA PHE A 356 2.00 -8.99 11.55
C PHE A 356 1.73 -9.88 12.77
N THR A 357 0.82 -9.51 13.68
CA THR A 357 0.39 -10.39 14.78
C THR A 357 -0.88 -11.17 14.46
N THR A 358 -1.58 -10.81 13.38
CA THR A 358 -2.87 -11.41 13.01
C THR A 358 -2.91 -11.99 11.60
N ARG A 359 -1.89 -11.74 10.77
CA ARG A 359 -1.70 -12.28 9.41
C ARG A 359 -0.39 -13.07 9.34
N TYR A 360 -0.51 -14.38 9.17
CA TYR A 360 0.60 -15.33 9.13
C TYR A 360 1.04 -15.57 7.69
N ILE A 361 2.18 -15.03 7.29
CA ILE A 361 2.66 -15.16 5.91
C ILE A 361 3.14 -16.59 5.66
N VAL A 362 2.68 -17.16 4.55
CA VAL A 362 3.04 -18.51 4.08
C VAL A 362 4.08 -18.43 2.97
N SER A 363 3.90 -17.51 2.02
CA SER A 363 4.82 -17.35 0.89
C SER A 363 4.91 -15.90 0.42
N ALA A 364 6.04 -15.57 -0.18
CA ALA A 364 6.31 -14.29 -0.83
C ALA A 364 6.98 -14.57 -2.19
N THR A 365 6.20 -14.71 -3.25
CA THR A 365 6.68 -15.21 -4.55
C THR A 365 6.70 -14.08 -5.57
N PRO A 366 7.87 -13.68 -6.11
CA PRO A 366 7.96 -12.66 -7.15
C PRO A 366 7.22 -13.08 -8.40
N LYS A 367 6.62 -12.12 -9.09
CA LYS A 367 5.90 -12.35 -10.34
C LYS A 367 6.76 -13.03 -11.41
N THR A 368 8.04 -12.66 -11.48
CA THR A 368 9.02 -13.24 -12.42
C THR A 368 9.21 -14.74 -12.28
N VAL A 369 8.76 -15.34 -11.17
CA VAL A 369 8.87 -16.79 -10.92
C VAL A 369 7.71 -17.58 -11.53
N TYR A 370 6.51 -16.98 -11.63
CA TYR A 370 5.30 -17.66 -12.12
C TYR A 370 4.69 -17.02 -13.37
N GLU A 371 5.23 -15.91 -13.86
CA GLU A 371 4.68 -15.20 -15.02
C GLU A 371 4.79 -16.02 -16.31
N SER A 372 5.96 -16.62 -16.57
CA SER A 372 6.17 -17.53 -17.70
C SER A 372 5.70 -18.96 -17.41
N THR A 373 5.56 -19.32 -16.14
CA THR A 373 5.23 -20.67 -15.70
C THR A 373 4.14 -20.63 -14.61
N PRO A 374 2.87 -20.40 -14.99
CA PRO A 374 1.77 -20.24 -14.03
C PRO A 374 1.55 -21.45 -13.12
N GLU A 375 1.91 -22.66 -13.56
CA GLU A 375 1.79 -23.88 -12.75
C GLU A 375 2.67 -23.85 -11.49
N VAL A 376 3.77 -23.08 -11.48
CA VAL A 376 4.56 -22.84 -10.26
C VAL A 376 3.70 -22.22 -9.15
N PHE A 377 2.83 -21.27 -9.50
CA PHE A 377 1.89 -20.67 -8.55
C PHE A 377 0.82 -21.69 -8.11
N HIS A 378 0.20 -22.41 -9.04
CA HIS A 378 -0.86 -23.37 -8.71
C HIS A 378 -0.36 -24.56 -7.87
N SER A 379 0.82 -25.09 -8.19
CA SER A 379 1.51 -26.11 -7.40
C SER A 379 1.83 -25.59 -6.00
N SER A 380 2.28 -24.34 -5.86
CA SER A 380 2.50 -23.74 -4.55
C SER A 380 1.21 -23.64 -3.71
N ILE A 381 0.08 -23.28 -4.33
CA ILE A 381 -1.23 -23.22 -3.66
C ILE A 381 -1.75 -24.61 -3.30
N GLU A 382 -1.46 -25.63 -4.11
CA GLU A 382 -1.76 -27.02 -3.78
C GLU A 382 -1.02 -27.49 -2.52
N HIS A 383 0.28 -27.15 -2.38
CA HIS A 383 1.03 -27.40 -1.13
C HIS A 383 0.39 -26.71 0.08
N VAL A 384 -0.09 -25.48 -0.09
CA VAL A 384 -0.84 -24.76 0.96
C VAL A 384 -2.14 -25.48 1.31
N ALA A 385 -2.93 -25.89 0.32
CA ALA A 385 -4.20 -26.58 0.52
C ALA A 385 -4.00 -27.92 1.24
N LYS A 386 -3.02 -28.73 0.80
CA LYS A 386 -2.67 -30.01 1.45
C LYS A 386 -2.20 -29.82 2.89
N SER A 387 -1.39 -28.79 3.16
CA SER A 387 -0.92 -28.48 4.52
C SER A 387 -2.06 -28.02 5.44
N LEU A 388 -2.98 -27.20 4.94
CA LEU A 388 -4.19 -26.78 5.68
C LEU A 388 -5.15 -27.96 5.93
N SER A 389 -5.30 -28.86 4.96
CA SER A 389 -6.06 -30.10 5.12
C SER A 389 -5.52 -30.93 6.30
N LYS A 390 -4.19 -31.05 6.41
CA LYS A 390 -3.54 -31.70 7.58
C LYS A 390 -3.80 -30.96 8.90
N CYS A 391 -3.82 -29.63 8.90
CA CYS A 391 -4.19 -28.87 10.10
C CYS A 391 -5.61 -29.19 10.60
N LEU A 392 -6.51 -29.61 9.72
CA LEU A 392 -7.85 -30.07 10.10
C LEU A 392 -7.81 -31.53 10.55
N HIS A 393 -7.42 -32.45 9.66
CA HIS A 393 -7.53 -33.89 9.87
C HIS A 393 -6.57 -34.43 10.93
N GLU A 394 -5.30 -34.02 10.89
CA GLU A 394 -4.28 -34.45 11.85
C GLU A 394 -4.30 -33.54 13.09
N GLY A 395 -4.39 -32.21 12.88
CA GLY A 395 -4.34 -31.21 13.95
C GLY A 395 -2.96 -31.10 14.59
N PHE A 396 -2.89 -30.42 15.73
CA PHE A 396 -1.68 -30.35 16.55
C PHE A 396 -2.02 -30.69 18.01
N VAL A 397 -1.36 -31.70 18.55
CA VAL A 397 -1.50 -32.11 19.94
C VAL A 397 -0.56 -31.27 20.80
N ASP A 398 -1.13 -30.55 21.76
CA ASP A 398 -0.35 -29.88 22.79
C ASP A 398 0.19 -30.92 23.78
N VAL A 399 1.51 -31.06 23.84
CA VAL A 399 2.18 -32.06 24.69
C VAL A 399 1.93 -31.80 26.17
N ALA A 400 1.71 -30.54 26.57
CA ALA A 400 1.49 -30.19 27.97
C ALA A 400 0.12 -30.63 28.48
N THR A 401 -0.90 -30.62 27.62
CA THR A 401 -2.30 -30.85 28.00
C THR A 401 -2.89 -32.14 27.41
N GLY A 402 -2.24 -32.72 26.38
CA GLY A 402 -2.77 -33.83 25.59
C GLY A 402 -3.89 -33.42 24.62
N GLU A 403 -4.25 -32.14 24.57
CA GLU A 403 -5.37 -31.65 23.78
C GLU A 403 -5.01 -31.47 22.31
N THR A 404 -5.95 -31.80 21.42
CA THR A 404 -5.75 -31.62 19.97
C THR A 404 -6.47 -30.38 19.48
N PHE A 405 -5.72 -29.48 18.84
CA PHE A 405 -6.23 -28.27 18.22
C PHE A 405 -6.24 -28.40 16.70
N ARG A 406 -7.31 -27.92 16.06
CA ARG A 406 -7.56 -28.07 14.63
C ARG A 406 -7.83 -26.75 13.95
N VAL A 407 -7.61 -26.69 12.64
CA VAL A 407 -7.97 -25.51 11.84
C VAL A 407 -8.85 -25.94 10.68
N ALA A 408 -10.02 -25.32 10.55
CA ALA A 408 -10.87 -25.42 9.37
C ALA A 408 -10.78 -24.11 8.57
N VAL A 409 -10.67 -24.21 7.25
CA VAL A 409 -10.59 -23.03 6.37
C VAL A 409 -11.98 -22.70 5.85
N LEU A 410 -12.48 -21.49 6.10
CA LEU A 410 -13.83 -21.08 5.66
C LEU A 410 -13.88 -20.60 4.20
N GLY A 411 -12.73 -20.20 3.67
CA GLY A 411 -12.65 -19.68 2.32
C GLY A 411 -11.36 -18.94 2.02
N VAL A 412 -11.28 -18.49 0.76
CA VAL A 412 -10.17 -17.70 0.22
C VAL A 412 -10.66 -16.31 -0.13
N LYS A 413 -9.93 -15.28 0.28
CA LYS A 413 -10.22 -13.86 0.03
C LYS A 413 -9.03 -13.17 -0.63
N GLY A 414 -9.30 -12.07 -1.31
CA GLY A 414 -8.31 -11.27 -2.02
C GLY A 414 -9.00 -10.35 -3.02
N ASP A 415 -8.21 -9.67 -3.85
CA ASP A 415 -8.78 -8.91 -4.95
C ASP A 415 -9.36 -9.85 -6.04
N ALA A 416 -10.27 -9.33 -6.86
CA ALA A 416 -10.92 -10.13 -7.89
C ALA A 416 -9.93 -10.79 -8.90
N PRO A 417 -8.87 -10.10 -9.36
CA PRO A 417 -7.81 -10.73 -10.14
C PRO A 417 -7.12 -11.92 -9.47
N TYR A 418 -6.78 -11.82 -8.18
CA TYR A 418 -6.21 -12.93 -7.42
C TYR A 418 -7.19 -14.09 -7.33
N LEU A 419 -8.45 -13.83 -6.98
CA LEU A 419 -9.49 -14.86 -6.88
C LEU A 419 -9.69 -15.59 -8.22
N ALA A 420 -9.74 -14.84 -9.33
CA ALA A 420 -9.85 -15.43 -10.66
C ALA A 420 -8.67 -16.34 -11.00
N LYS A 421 -7.45 -15.94 -10.61
CA LYS A 421 -6.24 -16.74 -10.79
C LYS A 421 -6.29 -17.99 -9.92
N VAL A 422 -6.40 -17.86 -8.60
CA VAL A 422 -6.30 -18.97 -7.64
C VAL A 422 -7.40 -20.02 -7.83
N ALA A 423 -8.57 -19.60 -8.32
CA ALA A 423 -9.74 -20.45 -8.52
C ALA A 423 -9.93 -20.92 -9.97
N HIS A 424 -9.00 -20.64 -10.89
CA HIS A 424 -9.14 -20.96 -12.32
C HIS A 424 -10.47 -20.49 -12.93
N PHE A 425 -10.96 -19.30 -12.54
CA PHE A 425 -12.24 -18.81 -13.03
C PHE A 425 -12.19 -18.49 -14.52
N TYR A 426 -13.04 -19.16 -15.31
CA TYR A 426 -13.30 -18.76 -16.70
C TYR A 426 -14.44 -17.73 -16.81
N ARG A 427 -15.18 -17.48 -15.71
CA ARG A 427 -16.14 -16.37 -15.58
C ARG A 427 -15.69 -15.44 -14.46
N SER A 428 -15.41 -14.19 -14.79
CA SER A 428 -15.01 -13.17 -13.83
C SER A 428 -15.28 -11.77 -14.39
N TYR A 429 -15.04 -10.74 -13.59
CA TYR A 429 -15.07 -9.34 -14.00
C TYR A 429 -14.29 -9.07 -15.32
N ASN A 430 -13.21 -9.82 -15.57
CA ASN A 430 -12.37 -9.67 -16.77
C ASN A 430 -13.00 -10.26 -18.04
N THR A 431 -14.06 -11.05 -17.92
CA THR A 431 -14.78 -11.67 -19.04
C THR A 431 -16.07 -10.93 -19.39
N THR A 432 -16.24 -9.71 -18.87
CA THR A 432 -17.29 -8.78 -19.27
C THR A 432 -17.20 -8.50 -20.76
N ALA A 433 -18.33 -8.60 -21.45
CA ALA A 433 -18.45 -8.21 -22.86
C ALA A 433 -18.07 -6.72 -22.98
N LYS A 434 -17.04 -6.44 -23.79
CA LYS A 434 -16.51 -5.08 -23.96
C LYS A 434 -17.19 -4.32 -25.09
N ARG A 435 -17.93 -5.02 -25.95
CA ARG A 435 -18.66 -4.48 -27.10
C ARG A 435 -20.04 -5.13 -27.16
N GLY A 436 -21.02 -4.40 -27.72
CA GLY A 436 -22.40 -4.89 -27.82
C GLY A 436 -22.56 -6.14 -28.69
N GLU A 437 -21.74 -6.26 -29.75
CA GLU A 437 -21.69 -7.44 -30.62
C GLU A 437 -20.32 -8.11 -30.49
N GLU A 438 -20.23 -9.17 -29.69
CA GLU A 438 -19.04 -10.03 -29.64
C GLU A 438 -19.25 -11.29 -30.47
N ARG A 439 -18.16 -11.83 -31.04
CA ARG A 439 -18.19 -13.11 -31.77
C ARG A 439 -18.35 -14.25 -30.75
N GLY A 440 -19.59 -14.65 -30.51
CA GLY A 440 -19.96 -15.78 -29.66
C GLY A 440 -20.78 -15.39 -28.42
N PRO A 441 -21.38 -16.37 -27.73
CA PRO A 441 -22.19 -16.10 -26.55
C PRO A 441 -21.32 -15.52 -25.42
N PRO A 442 -21.81 -14.53 -24.66
CA PRO A 442 -21.07 -13.92 -23.58
C PRO A 442 -20.78 -14.94 -22.48
N LYS A 443 -19.53 -14.95 -22.00
CA LYS A 443 -19.05 -15.93 -21.02
C LYS A 443 -19.66 -15.76 -19.63
N GLY A 444 -20.19 -14.57 -19.32
CA GLY A 444 -20.61 -14.17 -17.98
C GLY A 444 -19.53 -13.40 -17.24
N ILE A 445 -19.95 -12.64 -16.22
CA ILE A 445 -19.10 -11.75 -15.43
C ILE A 445 -18.91 -12.22 -13.98
N CYS A 446 -19.73 -13.17 -13.55
CA CYS A 446 -19.83 -13.61 -12.17
C CYS A 446 -19.32 -15.05 -12.03
N PRO A 447 -18.44 -15.33 -11.05
CA PRO A 447 -18.07 -16.70 -10.75
C PRO A 447 -19.18 -17.47 -9.99
N TYR A 448 -20.07 -16.78 -9.29
CA TYR A 448 -21.08 -17.39 -8.42
C TYR A 448 -22.40 -17.73 -9.12
N CYS A 449 -22.71 -17.07 -10.24
CA CYS A 449 -23.96 -17.25 -10.98
C CYS A 449 -23.73 -17.08 -12.49
N LEU A 450 -24.80 -17.04 -13.28
CA LEU A 450 -24.77 -16.85 -14.73
C LEU A 450 -24.94 -15.39 -15.18
N ALA A 451 -24.80 -14.42 -14.27
CA ALA A 451 -24.91 -13.00 -14.62
C ALA A 451 -23.90 -12.59 -15.71
N GLY A 452 -24.36 -11.76 -16.64
CA GLY A 452 -23.63 -11.35 -17.84
C GLY A 452 -23.64 -12.40 -18.97
N THR A 453 -24.41 -13.48 -18.84
CA THR A 453 -24.70 -14.40 -19.96
C THR A 453 -26.06 -14.05 -20.60
N ASN A 454 -26.38 -14.68 -21.75
CA ASN A 454 -27.66 -14.46 -22.43
C ASN A 454 -28.85 -14.74 -21.51
N GLY A 455 -29.75 -13.76 -21.37
CA GLY A 455 -30.96 -13.86 -20.54
C GLY A 455 -30.76 -13.52 -19.06
N PHE A 456 -29.51 -13.32 -18.60
CA PHE A 456 -29.17 -13.06 -17.20
C PHE A 456 -28.35 -11.76 -17.07
N PRO A 457 -28.98 -10.58 -17.19
CA PRO A 457 -28.29 -9.29 -17.11
C PRO A 457 -27.69 -9.08 -15.71
N ALA A 458 -26.43 -8.64 -15.64
CA ALA A 458 -25.77 -8.35 -14.37
C ALA A 458 -26.23 -7.00 -13.76
N GLU A 459 -26.70 -6.12 -14.63
CA GLU A 459 -27.09 -4.72 -14.39
C GLU A 459 -28.50 -4.60 -13.76
N GLU A 460 -29.18 -5.72 -13.53
CA GLU A 460 -30.48 -5.80 -12.87
C GLU A 460 -30.33 -5.57 -11.35
N LEU A 461 -29.99 -4.33 -10.97
CA LEU A 461 -29.65 -3.92 -9.61
C LEU A 461 -30.87 -3.45 -8.78
N SER A 462 -31.99 -3.17 -9.45
CA SER A 462 -33.16 -2.47 -8.89
C SER A 462 -34.28 -3.40 -8.42
N THR A 463 -33.96 -4.63 -8.04
CA THR A 463 -34.94 -5.68 -7.72
C THR A 463 -34.40 -6.61 -6.63
N LEU A 464 -35.30 -7.24 -5.88
CA LEU A 464 -34.96 -8.29 -4.92
C LEU A 464 -34.87 -9.68 -5.58
N GLU A 465 -35.38 -9.81 -6.81
CA GLU A 465 -35.51 -11.07 -7.53
C GLU A 465 -34.86 -10.96 -8.92
N PRO A 466 -33.57 -10.59 -9.03
CA PRO A 466 -32.94 -10.49 -10.33
C PRO A 466 -32.83 -11.86 -10.97
N ARG A 467 -32.86 -11.92 -12.31
CA ARG A 467 -32.92 -13.17 -13.07
C ARG A 467 -31.75 -14.11 -12.79
N TRP A 468 -30.58 -13.54 -12.46
CA TRP A 468 -29.39 -14.31 -12.13
C TRP A 468 -29.43 -14.96 -10.74
N LEU A 469 -30.32 -14.55 -9.82
CA LEU A 469 -30.37 -15.06 -8.44
C LEU A 469 -30.64 -16.56 -8.42
N ARG A 470 -31.58 -17.04 -9.24
CA ARG A 470 -31.89 -18.47 -9.39
C ARG A 470 -30.80 -19.29 -10.09
N THR A 471 -29.72 -18.66 -10.54
CA THR A 471 -28.61 -19.31 -11.24
C THR A 471 -27.36 -19.49 -10.37
N ILE A 472 -27.43 -19.08 -9.09
CA ILE A 472 -26.35 -19.28 -8.13
C ILE A 472 -26.08 -20.79 -7.97
N GLY A 473 -24.81 -21.18 -7.98
CA GLY A 473 -24.39 -22.57 -7.81
C GLY A 473 -24.74 -23.52 -8.98
N VAL A 474 -25.55 -23.09 -9.95
CA VAL A 474 -26.03 -23.96 -11.06
C VAL A 474 -24.89 -24.43 -11.98
N LYS A 475 -23.83 -23.63 -12.13
CA LYS A 475 -22.69 -23.98 -12.98
C LYS A 475 -21.38 -23.54 -12.33
N LEU A 476 -20.45 -24.48 -12.17
CA LEU A 476 -19.11 -24.15 -11.66
C LEU A 476 -18.37 -23.14 -12.58
N PRO A 477 -17.62 -22.19 -12.01
CA PRO A 477 -16.92 -21.15 -12.77
C PRO A 477 -15.53 -21.55 -13.26
N TRP A 478 -15.14 -22.81 -13.11
CA TRP A 478 -13.86 -23.35 -13.57
C TRP A 478 -14.07 -24.60 -14.43
N VAL A 479 -13.10 -24.90 -15.29
CA VAL A 479 -13.02 -26.18 -15.99
C VAL A 479 -12.15 -27.15 -15.19
N ARG A 480 -10.99 -26.67 -14.70
CA ARG A 480 -10.11 -27.40 -13.78
C ARG A 480 -10.48 -27.07 -12.34
N CYS A 481 -10.86 -28.08 -11.55
CA CYS A 481 -11.16 -27.90 -10.14
C CYS A 481 -9.94 -27.32 -9.39
N PRO A 482 -10.07 -26.21 -8.64
CA PRO A 482 -8.97 -25.62 -7.89
C PRO A 482 -8.47 -26.54 -6.78
N SER A 483 -7.16 -26.58 -6.54
CA SER A 483 -6.57 -27.42 -5.49
C SER A 483 -7.11 -27.13 -4.09
N LEU A 484 -7.53 -25.89 -3.83
CA LEU A 484 -8.20 -25.50 -2.58
C LEU A 484 -9.53 -26.25 -2.38
N ILE A 485 -10.35 -26.36 -3.42
CA ILE A 485 -11.62 -27.10 -3.37
C ILE A 485 -11.38 -28.61 -3.29
N GLN A 486 -10.34 -29.11 -3.97
CA GLN A 486 -10.00 -30.54 -3.95
C GLN A 486 -9.56 -31.04 -2.56
N ASN A 487 -8.91 -30.19 -1.75
CA ASN A 487 -8.23 -30.63 -0.52
C ASN A 487 -8.86 -30.08 0.77
N LEU A 488 -9.70 -29.04 0.70
CA LEU A 488 -10.28 -28.37 1.87
C LEU A 488 -11.78 -28.60 1.95
N VAL A 489 -12.28 -28.64 3.19
CA VAL A 489 -13.72 -28.67 3.47
C VAL A 489 -14.40 -27.41 2.94
N HIS A 490 -15.53 -27.59 2.27
CA HIS A 490 -16.35 -26.53 1.69
C HIS A 490 -17.83 -26.91 1.73
N ASP A 491 -18.70 -26.07 1.17
CA ASP A 491 -20.09 -26.46 0.90
C ASP A 491 -20.13 -27.15 -0.47
N ARG A 492 -20.53 -28.43 -0.50
CA ARG A 492 -20.62 -29.20 -1.76
C ARG A 492 -21.74 -28.71 -2.67
N GLY A 493 -22.77 -28.07 -2.12
CA GLY A 493 -23.89 -27.51 -2.88
C GLY A 493 -23.50 -26.23 -3.63
N ASP A 494 -22.56 -25.46 -3.09
CA ASP A 494 -21.98 -24.30 -3.75
C ASP A 494 -20.46 -24.17 -3.50
N PRO A 495 -19.63 -24.95 -4.22
CA PRO A 495 -18.18 -24.87 -4.06
C PRO A 495 -17.61 -23.50 -4.43
N ALA A 496 -18.28 -22.73 -5.30
CA ALA A 496 -17.80 -21.42 -5.72
C ALA A 496 -17.85 -20.40 -4.57
N ALA A 497 -18.80 -20.53 -3.64
CA ALA A 497 -18.92 -19.69 -2.46
C ALA A 497 -17.71 -19.79 -1.51
N PHE A 498 -16.81 -20.77 -1.68
CA PHE A 498 -15.55 -20.83 -0.94
C PHE A 498 -14.62 -19.63 -1.24
N PHE A 499 -14.74 -19.03 -2.42
CA PHE A 499 -13.99 -17.83 -2.81
C PHE A 499 -14.79 -16.60 -2.41
N LYS A 500 -14.37 -15.91 -1.35
CA LYS A 500 -15.13 -14.85 -0.69
C LYS A 500 -14.91 -13.50 -1.34
N THR A 501 -16.00 -12.78 -1.57
CA THR A 501 -15.97 -11.42 -2.12
C THR A 501 -15.54 -10.41 -1.05
N ASP A 502 -14.55 -9.58 -1.38
CA ASP A 502 -14.08 -8.49 -0.52
C ASP A 502 -14.90 -7.20 -0.73
N LEU A 503 -15.64 -6.81 0.31
CA LEU A 503 -16.45 -5.59 0.31
C LEU A 503 -15.59 -4.31 0.20
N TRP A 504 -14.34 -4.33 0.67
CA TRP A 504 -13.43 -3.19 0.56
C TRP A 504 -13.05 -2.90 -0.90
N HIS A 505 -12.58 -3.91 -1.64
CA HIS A 505 -12.28 -3.76 -3.06
C HIS A 505 -13.54 -3.53 -3.91
N VAL A 506 -14.70 -4.06 -3.52
CA VAL A 506 -15.97 -3.86 -4.22
C VAL A 506 -16.48 -2.43 -4.09
N VAL A 507 -16.47 -1.86 -2.89
CA VAL A 507 -17.01 -0.51 -2.64
C VAL A 507 -15.92 0.55 -2.67
N HIS A 508 -14.99 0.50 -1.72
CA HIS A 508 -14.06 1.61 -1.45
C HIS A 508 -13.00 1.80 -2.54
N LEU A 509 -12.46 0.70 -3.07
CA LEU A 509 -11.59 0.71 -4.26
C LEU A 509 -12.35 0.32 -5.54
N GLY A 510 -13.68 0.30 -5.49
CA GLY A 510 -14.54 -0.08 -6.60
C GLY A 510 -15.51 1.02 -6.96
N PHE A 511 -16.80 0.70 -6.97
CA PHE A 511 -17.84 1.62 -7.46
C PHE A 511 -18.04 2.85 -6.58
N GLY A 512 -17.56 2.85 -5.33
CA GLY A 512 -17.60 4.03 -4.47
C GLY A 512 -16.78 5.18 -5.06
N ARG A 513 -15.71 4.87 -5.81
CA ARG A 513 -14.93 5.90 -6.51
C ARG A 513 -15.72 6.53 -7.65
N SER A 514 -16.38 5.70 -8.45
CA SER A 514 -17.20 6.18 -9.56
C SER A 514 -18.46 6.88 -9.10
N TRP A 515 -19.03 6.45 -7.96
CA TRP A 515 -20.11 7.18 -7.29
C TRP A 515 -19.67 8.60 -6.93
N VAL A 516 -18.57 8.74 -6.17
CA VAL A 516 -18.06 10.06 -5.77
C VAL A 516 -17.76 10.94 -6.99
N ALA A 517 -17.05 10.39 -7.98
CA ALA A 517 -16.73 11.12 -9.20
C ALA A 517 -18.00 11.60 -9.92
N SER A 518 -18.99 10.71 -10.12
CA SER A 518 -20.24 11.04 -10.81
C SER A 518 -21.07 12.09 -10.06
N VAL A 519 -21.15 11.98 -8.73
CA VAL A 519 -21.86 12.95 -7.88
C VAL A 519 -21.21 14.33 -7.98
N ILE A 520 -19.87 14.40 -7.91
CA ILE A 520 -19.16 15.67 -8.04
C ILE A 520 -19.36 16.27 -9.44
N GLN A 521 -19.25 15.46 -10.51
CA GLN A 521 -19.48 15.95 -11.87
C GLN A 521 -20.91 16.46 -12.08
N LEU A 522 -21.91 15.77 -11.52
CA LEU A 522 -23.30 16.22 -11.53
C LEU A 522 -23.48 17.55 -10.79
N LEU A 523 -22.77 17.72 -9.66
CA LEU A 523 -22.83 18.91 -8.82
C LEU A 523 -22.24 20.16 -9.50
N LEU A 524 -21.26 20.03 -10.39
CA LEU A 524 -20.54 21.17 -11.00
C LEU A 524 -21.48 22.20 -11.65
N SER A 525 -22.61 21.78 -12.21
CA SER A 525 -23.58 22.69 -12.83
C SER A 525 -24.36 23.57 -11.84
N TYR A 526 -24.30 23.25 -10.54
CA TYR A 526 -25.08 23.92 -9.49
C TYR A 526 -24.21 24.69 -8.49
N LEU A 527 -22.89 24.70 -8.68
CA LEU A 527 -21.99 25.49 -7.84
C LEU A 527 -22.07 26.98 -8.21
N PRO A 528 -22.05 27.90 -7.23
CA PRO A 528 -22.17 29.35 -7.44
C PRO A 528 -20.83 29.97 -7.88
N CYS A 529 -20.22 29.41 -8.93
CA CYS A 529 -18.91 29.84 -9.45
C CYS A 529 -18.99 30.01 -10.96
N ALA A 530 -18.26 31.00 -11.50
CA ALA A 530 -18.42 31.44 -12.88
C ALA A 530 -17.79 30.47 -13.89
N ASN A 531 -16.66 29.87 -13.55
CA ASN A 531 -15.91 28.97 -14.43
C ASN A 531 -15.50 27.67 -13.73
N LEU A 532 -14.93 26.75 -14.50
CA LEU A 532 -14.61 25.40 -14.02
C LEU A 532 -13.45 25.39 -13.00
N ASP A 533 -12.46 26.27 -13.15
CA ASP A 533 -11.32 26.33 -12.23
C ASP A 533 -11.75 26.82 -10.84
N GLU A 534 -12.59 27.87 -10.79
CA GLU A 534 -13.22 28.34 -9.55
C GLU A 534 -14.05 27.24 -8.87
N LYS A 535 -14.73 26.39 -9.64
CA LYS A 535 -15.50 25.26 -9.11
C LYS A 535 -14.59 24.22 -8.44
N TRP A 536 -13.46 23.89 -9.04
CA TRP A 536 -12.50 22.97 -8.44
C TRP A 536 -11.84 23.54 -7.18
N ASP A 537 -11.53 24.83 -7.17
CA ASP A 537 -10.99 25.53 -6.00
C ASP A 537 -12.03 25.64 -4.87
N TYR A 538 -13.30 25.87 -5.21
CA TYR A 538 -14.41 25.82 -4.26
C TYR A 538 -14.49 24.44 -3.59
N LEU A 539 -14.52 23.37 -4.38
CA LEU A 539 -14.59 21.99 -3.88
C LEU A 539 -13.37 21.65 -3.00
N THR A 540 -12.17 22.06 -3.43
CA THR A 540 -10.93 21.87 -2.66
C THR A 540 -11.01 22.57 -1.31
N THR A 541 -11.38 23.85 -1.30
CA THR A 541 -11.47 24.65 -0.08
C THR A 541 -12.52 24.09 0.87
N HIS A 542 -13.67 23.68 0.33
CA HIS A 542 -14.73 23.05 1.12
C HIS A 542 -14.28 21.72 1.74
N TYR A 543 -13.61 20.86 0.98
CA TYR A 543 -13.13 19.57 1.48
C TYR A 543 -12.06 19.74 2.57
N LEU A 544 -11.07 20.62 2.35
CA LEU A 544 -10.02 20.86 3.34
C LEU A 544 -10.58 21.45 4.63
N ARG A 545 -11.52 22.40 4.53
CA ARG A 545 -12.24 22.96 5.68
C ARG A 545 -13.02 21.88 6.43
N TRP A 546 -13.73 21.03 5.70
CA TRP A 546 -14.46 19.91 6.27
C TRP A 546 -13.54 18.93 6.99
N CYS A 547 -12.38 18.59 6.40
CA CYS A 547 -11.39 17.72 7.04
C CYS A 547 -10.90 18.31 8.37
N THR A 548 -10.55 19.61 8.39
CA THR A 548 -10.12 20.31 9.60
C THR A 548 -11.22 20.32 10.66
N ALA A 549 -12.44 20.71 10.29
CA ALA A 549 -13.58 20.77 11.21
C ALA A 549 -13.93 19.41 11.83
N ASN A 550 -13.82 18.33 11.05
CA ASN A 550 -14.17 16.97 11.48
C ASN A 550 -12.97 16.16 12.00
N LYS A 551 -11.79 16.79 12.17
CA LYS A 551 -10.55 16.13 12.62
C LYS A 551 -10.20 14.90 11.75
N ARG A 552 -10.44 14.99 10.44
CA ARG A 552 -10.14 13.95 9.46
C ARG A 552 -8.85 14.29 8.70
N GLN A 553 -8.07 13.26 8.37
CA GLN A 553 -6.87 13.44 7.56
C GLN A 553 -7.25 13.83 6.12
N ALA A 554 -6.78 15.00 5.66
CA ALA A 554 -6.83 15.36 4.25
C ALA A 554 -5.88 14.45 3.44
N HIS A 555 -6.45 13.45 2.76
CA HIS A 555 -5.66 12.51 1.94
C HIS A 555 -5.21 13.08 0.59
N VAL A 556 -5.79 14.20 0.16
CA VAL A 556 -5.42 14.94 -1.05
C VAL A 556 -5.35 16.42 -0.72
N ALA A 557 -4.41 17.13 -1.35
CA ALA A 557 -4.26 18.57 -1.19
C ALA A 557 -5.21 19.37 -2.09
N LYS A 558 -5.66 18.78 -3.21
CA LYS A 558 -6.58 19.42 -4.17
C LYS A 558 -7.57 18.42 -4.74
N ILE A 559 -8.78 18.89 -5.02
CA ILE A 559 -9.78 18.22 -5.84
C ILE A 559 -9.66 18.81 -7.25
N THR A 560 -9.50 17.95 -8.25
CA THR A 560 -9.27 18.37 -9.64
C THR A 560 -10.13 17.57 -10.61
N GLY A 561 -10.29 18.08 -11.83
CA GLY A 561 -10.91 17.35 -12.92
C GLY A 561 -10.24 15.99 -13.17
N TYR A 562 -8.90 15.91 -13.11
CA TYR A 562 -8.18 14.63 -13.19
C TYR A 562 -8.59 13.68 -12.07
N LEU A 563 -8.63 14.14 -10.81
CA LEU A 563 -9.01 13.29 -9.68
C LEU A 563 -10.42 12.72 -9.85
N MET A 564 -11.34 13.50 -10.42
CA MET A 564 -12.74 13.13 -10.63
C MET A 564 -13.03 12.54 -12.02
N SER A 565 -12.00 12.24 -12.83
CA SER A 565 -12.16 11.75 -14.21
C SER A 565 -13.09 12.61 -15.07
N TYR A 566 -13.05 13.93 -14.89
CA TYR A 566 -13.85 14.89 -15.65
C TYR A 566 -13.31 15.00 -17.08
N GLY A 567 -14.16 14.75 -18.07
CA GLY A 567 -13.78 14.75 -19.50
C GLY A 567 -12.96 13.53 -19.94
N ASP A 568 -12.85 12.50 -19.10
CA ASP A 568 -12.13 11.26 -19.43
C ASP A 568 -13.01 10.36 -20.32
N SER A 569 -12.43 9.79 -21.38
CA SER A 569 -13.13 8.87 -22.29
C SER A 569 -13.52 7.55 -21.62
N SER A 570 -12.85 7.20 -20.52
CA SER A 570 -13.15 6.03 -19.68
C SER A 570 -14.34 6.24 -18.72
N GLY A 571 -14.83 7.48 -18.64
CA GLY A 571 -15.94 7.90 -17.79
C GLY A 571 -15.58 8.19 -16.34
N ALA A 572 -16.59 8.43 -15.51
CA ALA A 572 -16.42 8.91 -14.13
C ALA A 572 -15.92 7.78 -13.20
N MET A 573 -14.64 7.42 -13.31
CA MET A 573 -14.04 6.31 -12.55
C MET A 573 -13.48 6.71 -11.17
N GLY A 574 -12.95 7.93 -11.09
CA GLY A 574 -12.19 8.43 -9.94
C GLY A 574 -10.74 7.95 -9.96
N ASN A 575 -9.79 8.89 -10.07
CA ASN A 575 -8.36 8.62 -10.24
C ASN A 575 -7.60 8.59 -8.89
N TRP A 576 -7.95 7.65 -8.02
CA TRP A 576 -7.20 7.38 -6.78
C TRP A 576 -7.17 5.90 -6.40
N HIS A 577 -6.16 5.54 -5.61
CA HIS A 577 -5.87 4.14 -5.22
C HIS A 577 -5.96 3.89 -3.70
N LYS A 578 -6.33 4.90 -2.90
CA LYS A 578 -6.45 4.76 -1.44
C LYS A 578 -7.91 4.69 -1.04
N GLY A 579 -8.39 3.54 -0.56
CA GLY A 579 -9.81 3.36 -0.24
C GLY A 579 -10.30 4.28 0.91
N ALA A 580 -9.41 4.68 1.82
CA ALA A 580 -9.73 5.65 2.87
C ALA A 580 -10.10 7.04 2.33
N LEU A 581 -9.61 7.41 1.13
CA LEU A 581 -10.05 8.63 0.45
C LEU A 581 -11.51 8.53 0.01
N THR A 582 -11.93 7.37 -0.49
CA THR A 582 -13.35 7.12 -0.82
C THR A 582 -14.22 7.26 0.43
N SER A 583 -13.82 6.65 1.57
CA SER A 583 -14.58 6.81 2.83
C SER A 583 -14.70 8.27 3.26
N ASN A 584 -13.61 9.04 3.21
CA ASN A 584 -13.63 10.47 3.55
C ASN A 584 -14.54 11.26 2.60
N PHE A 585 -14.47 11.01 1.29
CA PHE A 585 -15.33 11.68 0.33
C PHE A 585 -16.80 11.33 0.54
N MET A 586 -17.15 10.07 0.83
CA MET A 586 -18.52 9.68 1.12
C MET A 586 -19.10 10.41 2.34
N HIS A 587 -18.30 10.65 3.38
CA HIS A 587 -18.72 11.48 4.50
C HIS A 587 -18.87 12.95 4.11
N TRP A 588 -17.86 13.52 3.45
CA TRP A 588 -17.85 14.92 3.00
C TRP A 588 -19.01 15.26 2.05
N LEU A 589 -19.38 14.33 1.16
CA LEU A 589 -20.47 14.53 0.20
C LEU A 589 -21.82 14.82 0.86
N ILE A 590 -22.07 14.33 2.09
CA ILE A 590 -23.32 14.61 2.80
C ILE A 590 -23.45 16.08 3.15
N ASP A 591 -22.36 16.68 3.61
CA ASP A 591 -22.32 18.09 4.00
C ASP A 591 -22.29 18.97 2.74
N LEU A 592 -21.43 18.63 1.78
CA LEU A 592 -21.34 19.35 0.51
C LEU A 592 -22.69 19.44 -0.22
N LEU A 593 -23.40 18.31 -0.35
CA LEU A 593 -24.71 18.28 -1.01
C LEU A 593 -25.81 18.94 -0.19
N GLY A 594 -25.59 19.15 1.11
CA GLY A 594 -26.50 19.91 1.98
C GLY A 594 -26.40 21.42 1.79
N ASP A 595 -25.23 21.92 1.43
CA ASP A 595 -24.96 23.35 1.24
C ASP A 595 -25.41 23.86 -0.13
N VAL A 596 -25.68 22.97 -1.08
CA VAL A 596 -26.06 23.30 -2.46
C VAL A 596 -27.57 23.52 -2.53
N ARG A 597 -27.99 24.70 -2.99
CA ARG A 597 -29.40 25.08 -3.14
C ARG A 597 -29.83 25.06 -4.61
N GLY A 598 -31.11 24.77 -4.86
CA GLY A 598 -31.77 25.10 -6.13
C GLY A 598 -31.58 24.10 -7.29
N GLU A 599 -31.43 22.80 -7.02
CA GLU A 599 -31.45 21.79 -8.09
C GLU A 599 -32.90 21.34 -8.40
N PRO A 600 -33.48 21.67 -9.58
CA PRO A 600 -34.90 21.42 -9.85
C PRO A 600 -35.27 19.93 -10.03
N GLY A 601 -34.30 19.08 -10.42
CA GLY A 601 -34.53 17.69 -10.79
C GLY A 601 -34.51 16.68 -9.63
N GLY A 602 -34.19 17.14 -8.41
CA GLY A 602 -34.08 16.34 -7.20
C GLY A 602 -32.97 15.27 -7.21
N LEU A 603 -32.12 15.24 -8.25
CA LEU A 603 -31.04 14.27 -8.40
C LEU A 603 -29.98 14.40 -7.30
N LEU A 604 -29.58 15.62 -6.94
CA LEU A 604 -28.59 15.83 -5.88
C LEU A 604 -29.12 15.40 -4.51
N VAL A 605 -30.43 15.55 -4.27
CA VAL A 605 -31.11 15.05 -3.07
C VAL A 605 -31.06 13.52 -3.02
N GLN A 606 -31.30 12.85 -4.15
CA GLN A 606 -31.16 11.39 -4.25
C GLN A 606 -29.70 10.94 -4.01
N CYS A 607 -28.72 11.65 -4.58
CA CYS A 607 -27.30 11.40 -4.33
C CYS A 607 -26.95 11.54 -2.84
N ARG A 608 -27.46 12.58 -2.16
CA ARG A 608 -27.23 12.80 -0.73
C ARG A 608 -27.83 11.68 0.11
N SER A 609 -29.09 11.31 -0.18
CA SER A 609 -29.78 10.20 0.49
C SER A 609 -29.05 8.87 0.31
N ALA A 610 -28.71 8.50 -0.93
CA ALA A 610 -27.97 7.26 -1.22
C ALA A 610 -26.59 7.22 -0.55
N THR A 611 -25.86 8.35 -0.55
CA THR A 611 -24.56 8.45 0.14
C THR A 611 -24.74 8.26 1.66
N TYR A 612 -25.81 8.82 2.25
CA TYR A 612 -26.10 8.68 3.68
C TYR A 612 -26.39 7.22 4.04
N ARG A 613 -27.15 6.51 3.20
CA ARG A 613 -27.45 5.07 3.37
C ARG A 613 -26.17 4.24 3.39
N MET A 614 -25.23 4.49 2.47
CA MET A 614 -23.94 3.79 2.46
C MET A 614 -23.12 4.08 3.72
N ASN A 615 -23.06 5.34 4.15
CA ASN A 615 -22.34 5.73 5.36
C ASN A 615 -22.93 5.07 6.62
N THR A 616 -24.25 5.04 6.76
CA THR A 616 -24.94 4.41 7.90
C THR A 616 -24.81 2.88 7.88
N MET A 617 -24.90 2.25 6.71
CA MET A 617 -24.63 0.82 6.53
C MET A 617 -23.23 0.44 7.02
N PHE A 618 -22.18 1.12 6.54
CA PHE A 618 -20.82 0.84 7.00
C PHE A 618 -20.63 1.18 8.48
N SER A 619 -21.25 2.25 8.96
CA SER A 619 -21.22 2.59 10.38
C SER A 619 -21.81 1.51 11.27
N LEU A 620 -22.81 0.75 10.80
CA LEU A 620 -23.31 -0.42 11.50
C LEU A 620 -22.35 -1.61 11.36
N LEU A 621 -21.87 -1.90 10.15
CA LEU A 621 -20.93 -3.01 9.91
C LEU A 621 -19.65 -2.92 10.75
N TYR A 622 -19.10 -1.72 10.94
CA TYR A 622 -17.93 -1.48 11.78
C TYR A 622 -18.22 -1.58 13.29
N ARG A 623 -19.49 -1.64 13.71
CA ARG A 623 -19.89 -1.83 15.11
C ARG A 623 -20.41 -3.24 15.39
N ALA A 624 -20.81 -3.95 14.33
CA ALA A 624 -21.38 -5.29 14.42
C ALA A 624 -20.31 -6.34 14.79
N GLY A 625 -20.79 -7.50 15.23
CA GLY A 625 -19.96 -8.68 15.47
C GLY A 625 -19.56 -9.41 14.19
N ALA A 626 -18.96 -10.58 14.36
CA ALA A 626 -18.68 -11.53 13.29
C ALA A 626 -19.96 -12.06 12.62
N PHE A 627 -21.07 -12.09 13.37
CA PHE A 627 -22.41 -12.40 12.89
C PHE A 627 -23.34 -11.21 13.13
N LEU A 628 -24.17 -10.91 12.14
CA LEU A 628 -25.22 -9.91 12.20
C LEU A 628 -26.49 -10.56 12.78
N SER A 629 -27.13 -9.88 13.72
CA SER A 629 -28.49 -10.22 14.16
C SER A 629 -29.52 -9.97 13.05
N GLU A 630 -30.71 -10.56 13.17
CA GLU A 630 -31.84 -10.31 12.25
C GLU A 630 -32.09 -8.82 11.96
N GLN A 631 -32.09 -7.98 13.00
CA GLN A 631 -32.28 -6.53 12.85
C GLN A 631 -31.12 -5.86 12.10
N GLU A 632 -29.88 -6.25 12.42
CA GLU A 632 -28.68 -5.77 11.72
C GLU A 632 -28.70 -6.21 10.24
N CYS A 633 -29.11 -7.46 9.94
CA CYS A 633 -29.28 -7.97 8.59
C CYS A 633 -30.32 -7.15 7.80
N SER A 634 -31.50 -6.94 8.39
CA SER A 634 -32.57 -6.17 7.77
C SER A 634 -32.10 -4.74 7.48
N PHE A 635 -31.45 -4.08 8.44
CA PHE A 635 -30.95 -2.72 8.25
C PHE A 635 -29.86 -2.66 7.16
N VAL A 636 -28.83 -3.49 7.24
CA VAL A 636 -27.69 -3.48 6.30
C VAL A 636 -28.15 -3.74 4.88
N SER A 637 -28.95 -4.79 4.68
CA SER A 637 -29.44 -5.15 3.35
C SER A 637 -30.35 -4.07 2.78
N GLU A 638 -31.26 -3.49 3.57
CA GLU A 638 -32.14 -2.41 3.13
C GLU A 638 -31.34 -1.18 2.67
N GLN A 639 -30.32 -0.75 3.43
CA GLN A 639 -29.49 0.39 3.04
C GLN A 639 -28.75 0.14 1.72
N GLY A 640 -28.15 -1.05 1.55
CA GLY A 640 -27.41 -1.40 0.34
C GLY A 640 -28.31 -1.56 -0.89
N LEU A 641 -29.49 -2.19 -0.74
CA LEU A 641 -30.45 -2.40 -1.82
C LEU A 641 -31.10 -1.09 -2.28
N GLN A 642 -31.43 -0.18 -1.35
CA GLN A 642 -31.93 1.15 -1.71
C GLN A 642 -30.87 2.01 -2.38
N PHE A 643 -29.59 1.87 -1.98
CA PHE A 643 -28.48 2.49 -2.70
C PHE A 643 -28.40 1.98 -4.14
N LEU A 644 -28.45 0.66 -4.37
CA LEU A 644 -28.41 0.05 -5.70
C LEU A 644 -29.57 0.51 -6.60
N LYS A 645 -30.78 0.58 -6.05
CA LYS A 645 -31.96 1.13 -6.73
C LYS A 645 -31.74 2.58 -7.17
N THR A 646 -31.18 3.41 -6.28
CA THR A 646 -30.87 4.81 -6.59
C THR A 646 -29.76 4.92 -7.64
N TYR A 647 -28.72 4.09 -7.55
CA TYR A 647 -27.62 4.04 -8.52
C TYR A 647 -28.15 3.72 -9.91
N SER A 648 -28.98 2.68 -10.05
CA SER A 648 -29.57 2.29 -11.34
C SER A 648 -30.47 3.37 -11.91
N MET A 649 -31.29 4.03 -11.07
CA MET A 649 -32.12 5.16 -11.48
C MET A 649 -31.25 6.32 -12.03
N LEU A 650 -30.18 6.67 -11.34
CA LEU A 650 -29.25 7.73 -11.77
C LEU A 650 -28.55 7.35 -13.08
N ALA A 651 -28.04 6.13 -13.19
CA ALA A 651 -27.42 5.62 -14.41
C ALA A 651 -28.38 5.69 -15.61
N GLY A 652 -29.64 5.25 -15.42
CA GLY A 652 -30.67 5.31 -16.46
C GLY A 652 -31.00 6.73 -16.90
N ARG A 653 -31.13 7.67 -15.95
CA ARG A 653 -31.36 9.09 -16.26
C ARG A 653 -30.18 9.70 -17.02
N MET A 654 -28.96 9.38 -16.63
CA MET A 654 -27.77 9.91 -17.31
C MET A 654 -27.60 9.30 -18.69
N PHE A 655 -27.92 8.02 -18.87
CA PHE A 655 -27.98 7.39 -20.19
C PHE A 655 -29.00 8.08 -21.10
N GLY A 656 -30.23 8.32 -20.62
CA GLY A 656 -31.27 9.03 -21.38
C GLY A 656 -30.91 10.49 -21.71
N ALA A 657 -30.02 11.11 -20.94
CA ALA A 657 -29.49 12.45 -21.19
C ALA A 657 -28.19 12.46 -22.02
N SER A 658 -27.82 11.33 -22.65
CA SER A 658 -26.56 11.17 -23.41
C SER A 658 -25.30 11.43 -22.59
N LYS A 659 -25.34 11.09 -21.30
CA LYS A 659 -24.25 11.18 -20.31
C LYS A 659 -23.89 9.82 -19.71
N GLN A 660 -23.92 8.76 -20.52
CA GLN A 660 -23.71 7.37 -20.12
C GLN A 660 -22.38 7.07 -19.40
N TRP A 661 -21.43 8.00 -19.42
CA TRP A 661 -20.17 7.90 -18.68
C TRP A 661 -20.31 8.18 -17.17
N MET A 662 -21.44 8.76 -16.73
CA MET A 662 -21.75 8.99 -15.32
C MET A 662 -22.52 7.81 -14.74
N PHE A 663 -22.23 7.49 -13.47
CA PHE A 663 -22.75 6.31 -12.77
C PHE A 663 -22.54 4.99 -13.56
N PRO A 664 -21.29 4.67 -13.95
CA PRO A 664 -21.00 3.49 -14.75
C PRO A 664 -21.38 2.19 -14.02
N LEU A 665 -22.09 1.30 -14.72
CA LEU A 665 -22.58 0.02 -14.19
C LEU A 665 -21.45 -1.03 -14.13
N TYR A 666 -20.53 -0.87 -13.19
CA TYR A 666 -19.44 -1.83 -13.02
C TYR A 666 -19.94 -3.18 -12.47
N PRO A 667 -19.32 -4.31 -12.89
CA PRO A 667 -19.59 -5.64 -12.31
C PRO A 667 -19.47 -5.73 -10.78
N LYS A 668 -18.73 -4.81 -10.14
CA LYS A 668 -18.66 -4.71 -8.67
C LYS A 668 -20.01 -4.37 -8.02
N LEU A 669 -20.90 -3.65 -8.70
CA LEU A 669 -22.26 -3.39 -8.20
C LEU A 669 -23.08 -4.69 -8.11
N HIS A 670 -22.95 -5.57 -9.10
CA HIS A 670 -23.59 -6.89 -9.08
C HIS A 670 -23.08 -7.76 -7.92
N MET A 671 -21.81 -7.66 -7.58
CA MET A 671 -21.20 -8.41 -6.46
C MET A 671 -21.64 -7.86 -5.11
N PHE A 672 -21.79 -6.55 -5.01
CA PHE A 672 -22.44 -5.93 -3.87
C PHE A 672 -23.92 -6.35 -3.76
N HIS A 673 -24.63 -6.47 -4.89
CA HIS A 673 -26.00 -6.94 -4.93
C HIS A 673 -26.14 -8.37 -4.37
N HIS A 674 -25.25 -9.29 -4.80
CA HIS A 674 -25.14 -10.64 -4.21
C HIS A 674 -25.05 -10.60 -2.68
N GLN A 675 -24.12 -9.81 -2.14
CA GLN A 675 -23.90 -9.73 -0.69
C GLN A 675 -25.13 -9.18 0.05
N MET A 676 -25.80 -8.17 -0.50
CA MET A 676 -26.98 -7.59 0.15
C MET A 676 -28.18 -8.54 0.12
N LEU A 677 -28.38 -9.27 -0.98
CA LEU A 677 -29.43 -10.29 -1.08
C LEU A 677 -29.17 -11.48 -0.16
N GLU A 678 -27.91 -11.94 -0.06
CA GLU A 678 -27.52 -13.02 0.85
C GLU A 678 -27.78 -12.64 2.31
N ILE A 679 -27.34 -11.45 2.74
CA ILE A 679 -27.59 -10.94 4.10
C ILE A 679 -29.10 -10.84 4.38
N ARG A 680 -29.88 -10.33 3.41
CA ARG A 680 -31.34 -10.25 3.54
C ARG A 680 -31.96 -11.64 3.69
N PHE A 681 -31.61 -12.56 2.81
CA PHE A 681 -32.15 -13.90 2.78
C PHE A 681 -31.87 -14.64 4.09
N LEU A 682 -30.60 -14.67 4.52
CA LEU A 682 -30.18 -15.32 5.76
C LEU A 682 -30.80 -14.65 7.00
N GLY A 683 -30.85 -13.31 7.04
CA GLY A 683 -31.54 -12.58 8.10
C GLY A 683 -33.02 -12.96 8.23
N ASN A 684 -33.72 -13.16 7.10
CA ASN A 684 -35.12 -13.55 7.11
C ASN A 684 -35.33 -15.03 7.47
N SER A 685 -34.52 -15.94 6.89
CA SER A 685 -34.71 -17.38 6.97
C SER A 685 -34.10 -18.01 8.22
N VAL A 686 -32.90 -17.57 8.63
CA VAL A 686 -32.14 -18.16 9.75
C VAL A 686 -31.81 -17.16 10.86
N LYS A 687 -32.28 -15.91 10.74
CA LYS A 687 -32.21 -14.85 11.78
C LYS A 687 -30.80 -14.35 12.10
N THR A 688 -29.83 -14.70 11.27
CA THR A 688 -28.43 -14.29 11.40
C THR A 688 -27.72 -14.36 10.05
N ALA A 689 -26.65 -13.60 9.86
CA ALA A 689 -25.78 -13.70 8.68
C ALA A 689 -24.32 -13.45 9.07
N VAL A 690 -23.37 -14.01 8.32
CA VAL A 690 -21.95 -13.65 8.52
C VAL A 690 -21.75 -12.19 8.11
N SER A 691 -21.10 -11.42 8.98
CA SER A 691 -20.73 -10.05 8.66
C SER A 691 -19.76 -10.05 7.48
N PRO A 692 -20.03 -9.29 6.39
CA PRO A 692 -19.13 -9.22 5.23
C PRO A 692 -17.75 -8.67 5.60
N MET A 693 -17.65 -7.99 6.76
CA MET A 693 -16.38 -7.52 7.28
C MET A 693 -15.41 -8.66 7.63
N MET A 694 -15.90 -9.86 7.97
CA MET A 694 -15.05 -11.03 8.20
C MET A 694 -14.15 -11.33 6.99
N PHE A 695 -14.64 -11.08 5.78
CA PHE A 695 -13.93 -11.35 4.53
C PHE A 695 -13.22 -10.13 3.96
N ALA A 696 -13.34 -8.95 4.59
CA ALA A 696 -12.83 -7.72 4.02
C ALA A 696 -11.29 -7.60 4.17
N CYS A 697 -10.61 -7.05 3.16
CA CYS A 697 -9.15 -7.17 3.01
C CYS A 697 -8.31 -5.99 3.55
N GLN A 698 -8.87 -5.04 4.29
CA GLN A 698 -8.10 -3.83 4.69
C GLN A 698 -6.82 -4.14 5.49
N MET A 699 -6.90 -5.05 6.46
CA MET A 699 -5.74 -5.46 7.26
C MET A 699 -4.76 -6.34 6.49
N ASP A 700 -5.27 -7.07 5.51
CA ASP A 700 -4.46 -7.87 4.60
C ASP A 700 -3.62 -6.99 3.68
N GLU A 701 -4.21 -5.89 3.17
CA GLU A 701 -3.52 -4.88 2.34
C GLU A 701 -2.36 -4.21 3.11
N ASP A 702 -2.51 -3.96 4.41
CA ASP A 702 -1.40 -3.46 5.25
C ASP A 702 -0.27 -4.51 5.37
N THR A 703 -0.60 -5.79 5.50
CA THR A 703 0.41 -6.88 5.51
C THR A 703 1.13 -6.96 4.16
N VAL A 704 0.40 -6.93 3.05
CA VAL A 704 0.97 -6.93 1.69
C VAL A 704 1.88 -5.72 1.51
N GLY A 705 1.45 -4.53 1.93
CA GLY A 705 2.21 -3.29 1.85
C GLY A 705 3.48 -3.29 2.72
N ARG A 706 3.43 -3.87 3.93
CA ARG A 706 4.61 -4.05 4.79
C ARG A 706 5.58 -5.07 4.20
N SER A 707 5.09 -6.22 3.74
CA SER A 707 5.90 -7.26 3.11
C SER A 707 6.56 -6.76 1.83
N SER A 708 5.83 -6.01 1.02
CA SER A 708 6.36 -5.31 -0.17
C SER A 708 7.48 -4.32 0.19
N ARG A 709 7.37 -3.61 1.32
CA ARG A 709 8.45 -2.73 1.82
C ARG A 709 9.69 -3.53 2.22
N LEU A 710 9.52 -4.68 2.86
CA LEU A 710 10.62 -5.57 3.23
C LEU A 710 11.31 -6.16 1.99
N SER A 711 10.53 -6.61 1.00
CA SER A 711 11.03 -7.21 -0.23
C SER A 711 11.86 -6.24 -1.09
N ARG A 712 11.63 -4.93 -0.97
CA ARG A 712 12.42 -3.91 -1.66
C ARG A 712 13.82 -3.70 -1.10
N ARG A 713 14.11 -4.23 0.10
CA ARG A 713 15.36 -4.00 0.84
C ARG A 713 16.27 -5.22 0.88
N VAL A 714 15.92 -6.29 0.16
CA VAL A 714 16.67 -7.55 0.12
C VAL A 714 17.30 -7.78 -1.25
N ASN A 715 18.29 -8.69 -1.30
CA ASN A 715 18.92 -9.06 -2.56
C ASN A 715 17.89 -9.67 -3.54
N ILE A 716 17.84 -9.14 -4.77
CA ILE A 716 16.88 -9.53 -5.80
C ILE A 716 16.89 -11.04 -6.13
N ARG A 717 18.05 -11.71 -6.01
CA ARG A 717 18.19 -13.15 -6.29
C ARG A 717 17.59 -14.05 -5.20
N ARG A 718 17.38 -13.50 -4.00
CA ARG A 718 16.85 -14.24 -2.83
C ARG A 718 15.63 -13.55 -2.23
N VAL A 719 14.91 -12.78 -3.04
CA VAL A 719 13.83 -11.91 -2.58
C VAL A 719 12.76 -12.70 -1.82
N SER A 720 12.38 -13.90 -2.28
CA SER A 720 11.35 -14.72 -1.61
C SER A 720 11.79 -15.11 -0.19
N LEU A 721 12.94 -15.78 -0.07
CA LEU A 721 13.48 -16.24 1.21
C LEU A 721 13.76 -15.08 2.17
N ARG A 722 14.42 -14.02 1.68
CA ARG A 722 14.83 -12.90 2.53
C ARG A 722 13.65 -12.01 2.94
N THR A 723 12.60 -11.95 2.14
CA THR A 723 11.36 -11.28 2.56
C THR A 723 10.73 -12.02 3.74
N LEU A 724 10.65 -13.36 3.68
CA LEU A 724 10.16 -14.17 4.79
C LEU A 724 11.05 -14.03 6.04
N ASP A 725 12.37 -14.07 5.89
CA ASP A 725 13.31 -13.87 7.01
C ASP A 725 13.06 -12.55 7.73
N ARG A 726 12.97 -11.44 6.99
CA ARG A 726 12.76 -10.10 7.56
C ARG A 726 11.34 -9.91 8.08
N TYR A 727 10.37 -10.57 7.47
CA TYR A 727 9.01 -10.64 8.01
C TYR A 727 9.03 -11.28 9.39
N LEU A 728 9.68 -12.42 9.60
CA LEU A 728 9.74 -13.09 10.90
C LEU A 728 10.42 -12.25 11.99
N VAL A 729 11.42 -11.43 11.64
CA VAL A 729 12.04 -10.46 12.55
C VAL A 729 11.05 -9.34 12.90
N SER A 730 10.40 -8.77 11.89
CA SER A 730 9.43 -7.68 12.10
C SER A 730 8.20 -8.17 12.87
N ALA A 731 7.78 -9.41 12.63
CA ALA A 731 6.68 -10.06 13.32
C ALA A 731 7.05 -10.33 14.78
N TYR A 732 8.28 -10.76 15.08
CA TYR A 732 8.76 -10.88 16.46
C TYR A 732 8.65 -9.55 17.21
N ALA A 733 9.18 -8.47 16.62
CA ALA A 733 9.10 -7.14 17.23
C ALA A 733 7.64 -6.68 17.44
N ALA A 734 6.75 -6.96 16.50
CA ALA A 734 5.32 -6.65 16.63
C ALA A 734 4.65 -7.46 17.75
N HIS A 735 4.95 -8.75 17.87
CA HIS A 735 4.41 -9.59 18.94
C HIS A 735 4.94 -9.17 20.32
N ALA A 736 6.25 -8.90 20.45
CA ALA A 736 6.85 -8.43 21.69
C ALA A 736 6.26 -7.09 22.13
N LYS A 737 6.13 -6.12 21.21
CA LYS A 737 5.50 -4.81 21.49
C LYS A 737 4.04 -4.94 21.92
N ALA A 738 3.34 -5.97 21.45
CA ALA A 738 1.96 -6.25 21.82
C ALA A 738 1.82 -7.10 23.10
N GLY A 739 2.91 -7.48 23.77
CA GLY A 739 2.89 -8.36 24.95
C GLY A 739 2.50 -9.82 24.64
N LEU A 740 2.51 -10.21 23.36
CA LEU A 740 2.14 -11.56 22.92
C LEU A 740 3.30 -12.55 23.03
N LEU A 741 4.52 -12.05 23.11
CA LEU A 741 5.72 -12.84 23.43
C LEU A 741 6.37 -12.22 24.67
N VAL A 742 6.90 -13.09 25.53
CA VAL A 742 7.74 -12.71 26.67
C VAL A 742 9.19 -12.72 26.22
#